data_AF-A0A3A6HDQ3-F1
#
_entry.id   AF-A0A3A6HDQ3-F1
#
_cell.length_a   1.000
_cell.length_b   1.000
_cell.length_c   1.000
_cell.angle_alpha   90.00
_cell.angle_beta   90.00
_cell.angle_gamma   90.00
#
_symmetry.space_group_name_H-M   'P 1'
#
loop_
_entity.id
_entity.type
_entity.pdbx_description
1 polymer ?
#
loop_
_entity_poly.entity_id
_entity_poly.type
_entity_poly.pdbx_seq_one_letter_code
_entity_poly.pdbx_strand_id
1 'polypeptide(L)'
;MRQSKMSGRSKKILAVFLAAAMIAGNALTVLAEDVSGNNVETVEEKVEETSQESSGVASEEESGSRESTEEKPEESTSGEETTETESASSEETESSEGTEAPAETEEETETESETETESETANGSVSGNSVSGNDVEEETGFKLTYVYDKEAVTVEGPDRVEEEEEFSFRVTLNKGYTLLKVTCGGEALTAEVTDASETDGFSYVCEKVTEDTEIVIKSEKEAEEERIFEKKDVIIGNGRATVTIKAAADDENLKDAGLVADEEKADSRLLEEYAQNEGMEYLSHIDFGLHFEKKAEDGSMEEVQPSKPVKVTITFTKELSFDSEVQKAELLHVTAEDGKQEKAEKAADLYEMAAVAYYSARNTQIPGMKKVVTFETDSFSPFPIMLMAGVAEKQYTPLPWANSGSYSYTSGNSKWKADPIDITEPTTEGILVDISHVSIDGYIKYTIPEGFNKKEININAIDDLNTLLAGKYMPGCKENFTIKLINNSGIDYSYVNNSFYIASESLASQYEETDAKYSYTWNYDTSKEDIISGWVDGAIGFDGSPLLALSNSAWSPNRTANKALLFLLSEYAEKEDLAKFNNGDAPVTSFPNNKPNHKYLTDDYLDGVLKRAGYAGIEELNHYYVDYYNKFYGTNATSIDEFPLEFLVSGSSKPGIFGGNRFNMRETNPEVAECGYNFFYNYCLSLLPDGISQTESRNYSIGNWMRGETGYEESVRASLADFTSGTEAELLGLSMIIDGLYTTNVYMNMNFGWAIGLKLISNETEEPPTPPTPNDPTPDNPTTTTDTPTVTTAVLGVSAAPEVAVLGEAAAPQIGVLGESKGPGTGDNAPLVGWSLTSLGAVICLTAFALKKKKKLRNE
;
A
#
# COMPACT_ATOMS: atom_id res chain seq x y z
N MET A 1 -12.33 -59.36 51.52
CA MET A 1 -12.96 -59.79 52.78
C MET A 1 -13.13 -58.60 53.73
N ARG A 2 -14.06 -58.66 54.69
CA ARG A 2 -14.16 -57.86 55.95
C ARG A 2 -13.90 -56.34 55.91
N GLN A 3 -15.00 -55.60 55.79
CA GLN A 3 -15.40 -54.40 56.57
C GLN A 3 -14.33 -53.55 57.32
N SER A 4 -14.28 -52.27 56.94
CA SER A 4 -14.64 -51.18 57.87
C SER A 4 -15.22 -49.98 57.07
N LYS A 5 -15.61 -48.90 57.74
CA LYS A 5 -16.98 -48.58 58.20
C LYS A 5 -17.04 -47.09 58.56
N MET A 6 -17.78 -46.28 57.77
CA MET A 6 -18.17 -44.88 58.05
C MET A 6 -17.02 -43.84 58.02
N SER A 7 -17.26 -42.52 57.88
CA SER A 7 -18.53 -41.75 57.87
C SER A 7 -18.55 -40.68 56.76
N GLY A 8 -19.74 -40.18 56.39
CA GLY A 8 -19.89 -39.22 55.29
C GLY A 8 -20.16 -37.78 55.75
N ARG A 9 -19.56 -36.78 55.07
CA ARG A 9 -19.84 -35.35 55.32
C ARG A 9 -19.70 -34.42 54.11
N SER A 10 -19.94 -34.93 52.88
CA SER A 10 -19.52 -34.23 51.64
C SER A 10 -20.64 -33.87 50.64
N LYS A 11 -21.91 -34.27 50.86
CA LYS A 11 -23.02 -34.03 49.91
C LYS A 11 -24.03 -32.94 50.34
N LYS A 12 -23.54 -31.82 50.92
CA LYS A 12 -24.39 -30.67 51.31
C LYS A 12 -23.81 -29.25 51.05
N ILE A 13 -22.68 -29.12 50.36
CA ILE A 13 -22.07 -27.80 50.04
C ILE A 13 -22.35 -27.39 48.58
N LEU A 14 -22.31 -28.32 47.63
CA LEU A 14 -22.51 -28.02 46.20
C LEU A 14 -23.92 -27.49 45.85
N ALA A 15 -24.93 -27.80 46.67
CA ALA A 15 -26.31 -27.37 46.47
C ALA A 15 -26.62 -25.95 46.95
N VAL A 16 -25.66 -25.24 47.56
CA VAL A 16 -25.86 -23.86 48.07
C VAL A 16 -25.36 -22.81 47.09
N PHE A 17 -24.27 -23.07 46.37
CA PHE A 17 -23.71 -22.12 45.39
C PHE A 17 -24.57 -21.97 44.12
N LEU A 18 -25.28 -23.02 43.69
CA LEU A 18 -26.17 -22.98 42.52
C LEU A 18 -27.50 -22.23 42.77
N ALA A 19 -27.84 -21.88 44.01
CA ALA A 19 -29.06 -21.15 44.34
C ALA A 19 -28.88 -19.62 44.42
N ALA A 20 -27.64 -19.12 44.50
CA ALA A 20 -27.34 -17.69 44.61
C ALA A 20 -27.30 -16.96 43.26
N ALA A 21 -27.01 -17.66 42.16
CA ALA A 21 -26.89 -17.08 40.82
C ALA A 21 -28.24 -16.79 40.13
N MET A 22 -29.37 -17.26 40.69
CA MET A 22 -30.72 -17.11 40.10
C MET A 22 -31.54 -15.97 40.74
N ILE A 23 -30.93 -15.11 41.57
CA ILE A 23 -31.60 -13.97 42.22
C ILE A 23 -30.80 -12.68 41.96
N ALA A 24 -30.60 -12.37 40.68
CA ALA A 24 -29.98 -11.12 40.21
C ALA A 24 -30.52 -10.65 38.84
N GLY A 25 -30.91 -11.58 37.96
CA GLY A 25 -31.56 -11.27 36.68
C GLY A 25 -33.07 -11.56 36.70
N ASN A 26 -33.89 -10.57 37.04
CA ASN A 26 -35.31 -10.41 36.61
C ASN A 26 -35.95 -9.20 37.33
N ALA A 27 -35.86 -8.01 36.74
CA ALA A 27 -36.52 -6.81 37.27
C ALA A 27 -36.72 -5.67 36.24
N LEU A 28 -37.29 -5.95 35.04
CA LEU A 28 -37.99 -4.94 34.21
C LEU A 28 -38.69 -5.59 33.00
N THR A 29 -40.03 -5.50 32.97
CA THR A 29 -40.94 -5.74 31.83
C THR A 29 -42.23 -4.93 32.08
N VAL A 30 -43.18 -4.91 31.11
CA VAL A 30 -44.41 -4.08 31.04
C VAL A 30 -44.11 -2.68 30.44
N LEU A 31 -44.76 -2.20 29.36
CA LEU A 31 -45.95 -2.66 28.61
C LEU A 31 -45.62 -3.26 27.21
N ALA A 32 -46.66 -3.69 26.50
CA ALA A 32 -46.64 -4.28 25.15
C ALA A 32 -47.81 -3.76 24.29
N GLU A 33 -47.77 -3.98 22.97
CA GLU A 33 -48.98 -4.17 22.14
C GLU A 33 -48.66 -4.97 20.84
N ASP A 34 -49.69 -5.58 20.24
CA ASP A 34 -49.60 -6.58 19.17
C ASP A 34 -49.47 -6.02 17.74
N VAL A 35 -48.92 -6.82 16.82
CA VAL A 35 -49.59 -7.21 15.54
C VAL A 35 -48.85 -8.42 14.91
N SER A 36 -49.53 -9.21 14.06
CA SER A 36 -49.21 -10.62 13.76
C SER A 36 -48.72 -10.91 12.32
N GLY A 37 -48.09 -12.09 12.13
CA GLY A 37 -47.77 -12.66 10.80
C GLY A 37 -47.08 -14.04 10.88
N ASN A 38 -47.74 -15.10 10.38
CA ASN A 38 -47.26 -16.49 10.49
C ASN A 38 -46.23 -16.89 9.40
N ASN A 39 -45.30 -17.79 9.72
CA ASN A 39 -45.33 -19.19 9.21
C ASN A 39 -44.34 -20.12 9.95
N VAL A 40 -44.41 -21.44 9.65
CA VAL A 40 -44.10 -22.52 10.60
C VAL A 40 -43.37 -23.71 9.93
N GLU A 41 -42.27 -24.18 10.56
CA GLU A 41 -41.62 -25.51 10.43
C GLU A 41 -41.07 -25.91 9.02
N THR A 42 -40.20 -26.92 8.85
CA THR A 42 -39.58 -27.93 9.76
C THR A 42 -38.04 -27.92 9.72
N VAL A 43 -37.41 -28.58 10.69
CA VAL A 43 -36.00 -29.03 10.64
C VAL A 43 -35.99 -30.56 10.77
N GLU A 44 -35.18 -31.26 9.97
CA GLU A 44 -34.87 -32.68 10.20
C GLU A 44 -33.51 -32.84 10.90
N GLU A 45 -33.49 -33.60 11.99
CA GLU A 45 -32.30 -34.01 12.72
C GLU A 45 -31.93 -35.46 12.34
N LYS A 46 -30.64 -35.78 12.23
CA LYS A 46 -30.19 -37.17 12.19
C LYS A 46 -28.83 -37.37 12.83
N VAL A 47 -28.77 -38.38 13.70
CA VAL A 47 -27.61 -38.75 14.54
C VAL A 47 -27.23 -40.19 14.26
N GLU A 48 -25.92 -40.49 14.27
CA GLU A 48 -25.23 -41.70 14.78
C GLU A 48 -23.77 -41.63 14.26
N GLU A 49 -22.76 -41.41 15.12
CA GLU A 49 -22.08 -42.41 15.97
C GLU A 49 -21.42 -43.59 15.23
N THR A 50 -20.10 -43.68 15.34
CA THR A 50 -19.41 -44.96 15.59
C THR A 50 -18.12 -44.69 16.41
N SER A 51 -17.67 -45.68 17.16
CA SER A 51 -16.68 -45.53 18.25
C SER A 51 -15.50 -46.50 18.13
N GLN A 52 -14.40 -46.21 18.84
CA GLN A 52 -13.55 -47.25 19.44
C GLN A 52 -12.63 -46.70 20.56
N GLU A 53 -12.43 -47.50 21.61
CA GLU A 53 -11.55 -47.21 22.76
C GLU A 53 -10.19 -47.95 22.66
N SER A 54 -9.31 -47.66 23.64
CA SER A 54 -8.27 -48.57 24.17
C SER A 54 -6.91 -48.61 23.42
N SER A 55 -5.74 -48.57 24.08
CA SER A 55 -5.41 -48.21 25.48
C SER A 55 -3.90 -47.94 25.62
N GLY A 56 -3.50 -47.26 26.70
CA GLY A 56 -2.10 -47.07 27.09
C GLY A 56 -2.00 -46.61 28.54
N VAL A 57 -1.08 -47.19 29.33
CA VAL A 57 -1.00 -46.98 30.79
C VAL A 57 0.27 -46.20 31.14
N ALA A 58 0.17 -45.36 32.17
CA ALA A 58 1.24 -44.47 32.63
C ALA A 58 2.37 -45.19 33.40
N SER A 59 3.50 -44.50 33.53
CA SER A 59 4.52 -44.74 34.55
C SER A 59 5.18 -43.42 34.98
N GLU A 60 4.92 -42.99 36.22
CA GLU A 60 5.77 -42.05 36.94
C GLU A 60 6.94 -42.82 37.59
N GLU A 61 8.12 -42.21 37.73
CA GLU A 61 8.89 -42.27 38.99
C GLU A 61 9.99 -41.19 39.05
N GLU A 62 10.77 -41.15 40.14
CA GLU A 62 11.30 -39.91 40.75
C GLU A 62 12.81 -39.96 41.09
N SER A 63 13.48 -38.80 41.09
CA SER A 63 14.75 -38.49 41.83
C SER A 63 16.08 -39.13 41.35
N GLY A 64 17.23 -38.43 41.52
CA GLY A 64 18.53 -39.00 41.10
C GLY A 64 19.88 -38.27 41.30
N SER A 65 19.97 -36.98 41.66
CA SER A 65 21.15 -36.19 42.14
C SER A 65 22.64 -36.50 41.75
N ARG A 66 23.42 -35.43 41.48
CA ARG A 66 24.91 -35.33 41.41
C ARG A 66 25.58 -35.81 40.10
N GLU A 67 26.75 -35.31 39.64
CA GLU A 67 27.66 -34.26 40.15
C GLU A 67 28.35 -33.48 39.00
N SER A 68 29.21 -32.50 39.34
CA SER A 68 30.20 -31.69 38.57
C SER A 68 30.68 -32.13 37.16
N THR A 69 31.22 -31.27 36.27
CA THR A 69 32.18 -30.15 36.50
C THR A 69 32.23 -29.13 35.32
N GLU A 70 33.12 -28.13 35.44
CA GLU A 70 33.77 -27.17 34.50
C GLU A 70 33.78 -27.47 32.95
N GLU A 71 34.00 -26.51 32.02
CA GLU A 71 34.74 -25.23 32.12
C GLU A 71 34.22 -24.09 31.16
N LYS A 72 35.05 -23.06 30.88
CA LYS A 72 34.73 -21.79 30.18
C LYS A 72 34.88 -21.85 28.64
N PRO A 73 34.38 -20.84 27.88
CA PRO A 73 34.51 -20.74 26.42
C PRO A 73 35.81 -20.07 25.95
N GLU A 74 36.07 -20.14 24.64
CA GLU A 74 37.12 -19.39 23.93
C GLU A 74 36.54 -18.19 23.16
N GLU A 75 37.19 -17.04 23.30
CA GLU A 75 37.12 -15.92 22.35
C GLU A 75 38.21 -16.13 21.27
N SER A 76 38.04 -15.57 20.07
CA SER A 76 39.20 -15.24 19.21
C SER A 76 38.91 -14.07 18.27
N THR A 77 39.79 -13.09 18.37
CA THR A 77 39.72 -11.73 17.82
C THR A 77 40.34 -11.63 16.42
N SER A 78 39.98 -10.55 15.70
CA SER A 78 40.86 -9.79 14.78
C SER A 78 41.28 -10.42 13.43
N GLY A 79 41.23 -9.58 12.38
CA GLY A 79 41.91 -9.85 11.11
C GLY A 79 41.48 -8.93 9.96
N GLU A 80 42.09 -7.73 9.86
CA GLU A 80 42.19 -7.04 8.56
C GLU A 80 43.36 -7.64 7.77
N GLU A 81 43.21 -7.81 6.46
CA GLU A 81 44.35 -7.67 5.55
C GLU A 81 43.88 -7.23 4.15
N THR A 82 44.62 -6.32 3.53
CA THR A 82 44.37 -5.79 2.19
C THR A 82 45.32 -6.43 1.18
N THR A 83 44.82 -6.79 0.00
CA THR A 83 45.68 -7.02 -1.18
C THR A 83 45.09 -6.38 -2.43
N GLU A 84 45.78 -5.38 -2.95
CA GLU A 84 45.64 -4.91 -4.32
C GLU A 84 46.30 -5.92 -5.28
N THR A 85 45.90 -5.95 -6.55
CA THR A 85 46.79 -6.38 -7.64
C THR A 85 46.42 -5.65 -8.93
N GLU A 86 47.32 -4.80 -9.41
CA GLU A 86 47.17 -4.07 -10.68
C GLU A 86 47.49 -4.95 -11.91
N SER A 87 46.76 -4.74 -13.00
CA SER A 87 47.22 -4.80 -14.42
C SER A 87 46.01 -4.36 -15.28
N ALA A 88 46.01 -3.29 -16.09
CA ALA A 88 47.00 -2.78 -17.05
C ALA A 88 47.25 -3.78 -18.20
N SER A 89 47.21 -3.42 -19.49
CA SER A 89 47.02 -2.10 -20.12
C SER A 89 46.46 -2.24 -21.56
N SER A 90 46.55 -1.15 -22.34
CA SER A 90 46.26 -0.94 -23.77
C SER A 90 44.78 -0.79 -24.17
N GLU A 91 44.29 0.30 -24.78
CA GLU A 91 44.78 1.22 -25.86
C GLU A 91 44.25 0.79 -27.26
N GLU A 92 43.76 1.66 -28.16
CA GLU A 92 43.76 3.14 -28.30
C GLU A 92 42.53 3.67 -29.12
N THR A 93 42.19 4.98 -28.95
CA THR A 93 41.71 5.97 -30.00
C THR A 93 40.46 5.70 -30.88
N GLU A 94 39.75 6.64 -31.52
CA GLU A 94 39.67 8.13 -31.61
C GLU A 94 38.21 8.44 -32.11
N SER A 95 37.42 9.46 -31.73
CA SER A 95 37.54 10.94 -31.74
C SER A 95 36.70 11.61 -32.86
N SER A 96 36.47 12.94 -32.75
CA SER A 96 35.55 13.83 -33.51
C SER A 96 34.04 13.54 -33.32
N GLU A 97 33.13 14.48 -33.00
CA GLU A 97 32.86 15.85 -33.51
C GLU A 97 32.33 15.87 -34.96
N GLY A 98 31.16 16.44 -35.31
CA GLY A 98 30.09 17.12 -34.54
C GLY A 98 29.14 17.91 -35.47
N THR A 99 28.33 18.85 -34.93
CA THR A 99 27.62 19.99 -35.62
C THR A 99 26.11 19.86 -35.97
N GLU A 100 25.27 20.68 -35.29
CA GLU A 100 23.99 21.38 -35.67
C GLU A 100 22.81 20.58 -36.33
N ALA A 101 21.60 20.40 -35.75
CA ALA A 101 20.55 21.34 -35.24
C ALA A 101 19.86 22.24 -36.32
N PRO A 102 18.55 22.65 -36.20
CA PRO A 102 17.38 22.18 -35.41
C PRO A 102 16.02 22.21 -36.21
N ALA A 103 14.87 22.43 -35.50
CA ALA A 103 13.45 22.64 -35.93
C ALA A 103 12.60 21.35 -36.13
N GLU A 104 11.53 21.07 -35.37
CA GLU A 104 10.22 21.77 -35.15
C GLU A 104 9.20 21.48 -36.28
N THR A 105 7.91 21.17 -36.04
CA THR A 105 7.07 21.16 -34.81
C THR A 105 5.88 20.18 -34.92
N GLU A 106 5.19 19.93 -33.79
CA GLU A 106 3.74 19.57 -33.65
C GLU A 106 3.23 18.23 -34.26
N GLU A 107 2.06 17.70 -33.88
CA GLU A 107 1.45 17.41 -32.55
C GLU A 107 0.16 16.60 -32.81
N GLU A 108 -0.15 15.59 -31.99
CA GLU A 108 -1.47 14.91 -31.90
C GLU A 108 -2.03 14.27 -33.22
N THR A 109 -3.15 13.53 -33.25
CA THR A 109 -4.10 13.07 -32.21
C THR A 109 -4.50 11.59 -32.46
N GLU A 110 -5.44 11.06 -31.66
CA GLU A 110 -5.82 9.65 -31.54
C GLU A 110 -6.92 9.16 -32.54
N THR A 111 -7.35 7.91 -32.27
CA THR A 111 -8.70 7.32 -32.38
C THR A 111 -9.37 6.99 -33.73
N GLU A 112 -9.80 5.71 -33.79
CA GLU A 112 -10.97 5.15 -34.51
C GLU A 112 -10.93 5.20 -36.07
N SER A 113 -11.57 4.28 -36.80
CA SER A 113 -12.73 3.44 -36.42
C SER A 113 -12.81 2.11 -37.20
N GLU A 114 -13.89 1.39 -36.92
CA GLU A 114 -14.36 0.16 -37.53
C GLU A 114 -14.45 0.22 -39.07
N THR A 115 -14.18 -0.90 -39.75
CA THR A 115 -14.66 -1.16 -41.12
C THR A 115 -15.48 -2.43 -41.16
N GLU A 116 -16.81 -2.29 -41.29
CA GLU A 116 -17.69 -3.40 -41.65
C GLU A 116 -17.39 -3.94 -43.06
N THR A 117 -17.88 -5.16 -43.32
CA THR A 117 -17.78 -5.80 -44.63
C THR A 117 -18.81 -5.26 -45.63
N GLU A 118 -18.36 -4.65 -46.72
CA GLU A 118 -19.07 -4.69 -48.01
C GLU A 118 -18.12 -5.12 -49.14
N SER A 119 -18.67 -5.81 -50.14
CA SER A 119 -17.91 -6.33 -51.28
C SER A 119 -18.20 -5.54 -52.54
N GLU A 120 -17.23 -4.75 -53.02
CA GLU A 120 -17.32 -4.11 -54.33
C GLU A 120 -16.52 -4.87 -55.40
N THR A 121 -17.14 -5.11 -56.55
CA THR A 121 -16.49 -5.73 -57.71
C THR A 121 -16.02 -4.61 -58.65
N ALA A 122 -14.71 -4.42 -58.77
CA ALA A 122 -14.12 -3.25 -59.44
C ALA A 122 -14.28 -3.27 -60.99
N ASN A 123 -15.47 -2.91 -61.47
CA ASN A 123 -15.74 -2.72 -62.91
C ASN A 123 -15.00 -1.49 -63.45
N GLY A 124 -13.85 -1.71 -64.09
CA GLY A 124 -13.02 -0.64 -64.63
C GLY A 124 -13.53 -0.05 -65.94
N SER A 125 -14.30 1.04 -65.89
CA SER A 125 -14.40 1.96 -67.04
C SER A 125 -13.12 2.81 -67.16
N VAL A 126 -12.78 3.29 -68.36
CA VAL A 126 -11.69 4.27 -68.61
C VAL A 126 -11.97 5.03 -69.90
N SER A 127 -11.51 6.28 -69.99
CA SER A 127 -11.57 7.11 -71.21
C SER A 127 -10.37 8.06 -71.29
N GLY A 128 -9.99 8.45 -72.52
CA GLY A 128 -8.84 9.33 -72.82
C GLY A 128 -7.50 8.59 -72.92
N ASN A 129 -6.49 9.07 -73.67
CA ASN A 129 -6.31 10.29 -74.49
C ASN A 129 -5.31 9.97 -75.64
N SER A 130 -5.25 10.67 -76.78
CA SER A 130 -4.52 11.96 -76.88
C SER A 130 -4.51 12.61 -78.28
N VAL A 131 -4.84 13.91 -78.33
CA VAL A 131 -4.18 14.98 -79.13
C VAL A 131 -3.96 14.78 -80.65
N SER A 132 -4.75 15.48 -81.49
CA SER A 132 -4.35 16.79 -82.06
C SER A 132 -5.41 17.41 -82.99
N GLY A 133 -5.43 18.75 -83.11
CA GLY A 133 -6.18 19.48 -84.13
C GLY A 133 -7.43 20.23 -83.62
N ASN A 134 -7.73 21.36 -84.25
CA ASN A 134 -9.03 22.02 -84.10
C ASN A 134 -10.05 21.33 -85.02
N ASP A 135 -11.28 21.15 -84.57
CA ASP A 135 -12.36 22.12 -84.83
C ASP A 135 -13.56 21.79 -83.91
N VAL A 136 -14.62 22.61 -83.94
CA VAL A 136 -15.84 22.41 -83.13
C VAL A 136 -16.99 21.99 -84.03
N GLU A 137 -17.37 20.71 -83.95
CA GLU A 137 -18.58 20.16 -84.56
C GLU A 137 -19.42 19.45 -83.49
N GLU A 138 -20.73 19.31 -83.74
CA GLU A 138 -21.69 18.74 -82.77
C GLU A 138 -21.63 17.21 -82.80
N GLU A 139 -21.43 16.54 -81.66
CA GLU A 139 -21.34 15.07 -81.61
C GLU A 139 -22.69 14.39 -81.91
N THR A 140 -22.84 13.91 -83.15
CA THR A 140 -23.83 12.90 -83.55
C THR A 140 -23.30 11.47 -83.32
N GLY A 141 -24.13 10.46 -83.60
CA GLY A 141 -23.82 9.04 -83.37
C GLY A 141 -24.12 8.52 -81.96
N PHE A 142 -24.33 7.21 -81.87
CA PHE A 142 -24.56 6.46 -80.62
C PHE A 142 -23.24 6.23 -79.88
N LYS A 143 -23.31 6.16 -78.55
CA LYS A 143 -22.16 5.88 -77.69
C LYS A 143 -21.90 4.37 -77.57
N LEU A 144 -20.64 3.98 -77.65
CA LEU A 144 -20.18 2.64 -77.33
C LEU A 144 -19.58 2.62 -75.91
N THR A 145 -19.81 1.53 -75.16
CA THR A 145 -19.25 1.35 -73.81
C THR A 145 -18.64 -0.03 -73.65
N TYR A 146 -17.31 -0.09 -73.55
CA TYR A 146 -16.58 -1.34 -73.33
C TYR A 146 -16.54 -1.72 -71.85
N VAL A 147 -16.90 -2.96 -71.53
CA VAL A 147 -16.87 -3.55 -70.19
C VAL A 147 -16.01 -4.80 -70.20
N TYR A 148 -14.87 -4.74 -69.53
CA TYR A 148 -13.84 -5.78 -69.52
C TYR A 148 -12.95 -5.69 -68.28
N ASP A 149 -12.25 -6.79 -67.98
CA ASP A 149 -11.18 -6.81 -66.98
C ASP A 149 -9.88 -6.28 -67.59
N LYS A 150 -9.35 -5.18 -67.05
CA LYS A 150 -8.13 -4.50 -67.52
C LYS A 150 -6.85 -5.28 -67.21
N GLU A 151 -6.87 -6.17 -66.22
CA GLU A 151 -5.74 -7.07 -65.96
C GLU A 151 -5.70 -8.22 -66.97
N ALA A 152 -6.87 -8.59 -67.53
CA ALA A 152 -7.00 -9.71 -68.47
C ALA A 152 -6.89 -9.34 -69.96
N VAL A 153 -7.40 -8.17 -70.38
CA VAL A 153 -7.42 -7.77 -71.80
C VAL A 153 -7.15 -6.27 -72.02
N THR A 154 -6.54 -5.96 -73.17
CA THR A 154 -6.46 -4.62 -73.76
C THR A 154 -7.41 -4.52 -74.95
N VAL A 155 -8.10 -3.39 -75.12
CA VAL A 155 -9.13 -3.20 -76.16
C VAL A 155 -8.84 -1.94 -76.98
N GLU A 156 -8.94 -2.04 -78.30
CA GLU A 156 -8.78 -0.93 -79.25
C GLU A 156 -10.02 -0.82 -80.14
N GLY A 157 -10.75 0.29 -80.11
CA GLY A 157 -11.99 0.47 -80.89
C GLY A 157 -12.54 1.90 -80.78
N PRO A 158 -13.62 2.23 -81.52
CA PRO A 158 -14.24 3.55 -81.50
C PRO A 158 -15.13 3.78 -80.26
N ASP A 159 -15.18 5.02 -79.76
CA ASP A 159 -16.04 5.42 -78.64
C ASP A 159 -17.50 5.75 -79.06
N ARG A 160 -17.71 6.04 -80.36
CA ARG A 160 -19.00 6.38 -80.98
C ARG A 160 -19.09 5.83 -82.40
N VAL A 161 -20.31 5.67 -82.91
CA VAL A 161 -20.61 5.25 -84.30
C VAL A 161 -21.96 5.83 -84.76
N GLU A 162 -22.12 6.12 -86.05
CA GLU A 162 -23.36 6.71 -86.59
C GLU A 162 -24.48 5.67 -86.84
N GLU A 163 -25.72 6.15 -87.02
CA GLU A 163 -26.91 5.28 -87.20
C GLU A 163 -26.78 4.35 -88.43
N GLU A 164 -26.99 3.05 -88.22
CA GLU A 164 -26.82 1.96 -89.20
C GLU A 164 -25.39 1.75 -89.76
N GLU A 165 -24.34 2.34 -89.17
CA GLU A 165 -22.94 2.06 -89.56
C GLU A 165 -22.39 0.76 -88.92
N GLU A 166 -21.43 0.13 -89.60
CA GLU A 166 -20.74 -1.11 -89.19
C GLU A 166 -19.34 -0.75 -88.71
N PHE A 167 -18.92 -1.27 -87.55
CA PHE A 167 -17.62 -0.96 -86.96
C PHE A 167 -16.90 -2.20 -86.44
N SER A 168 -15.58 -2.08 -86.31
CA SER A 168 -14.71 -3.13 -85.77
C SER A 168 -13.90 -2.66 -84.56
N PHE A 169 -13.54 -3.62 -83.70
CA PHE A 169 -12.68 -3.41 -82.55
C PHE A 169 -11.78 -4.63 -82.31
N ARG A 170 -10.63 -4.41 -81.69
CA ARG A 170 -9.61 -5.42 -81.39
C ARG A 170 -9.57 -5.70 -79.89
N VAL A 171 -9.41 -6.97 -79.52
CA VAL A 171 -9.22 -7.42 -78.14
C VAL A 171 -7.94 -8.24 -78.07
N THR A 172 -6.99 -7.82 -77.24
CA THR A 172 -5.71 -8.51 -77.04
C THR A 172 -5.67 -9.10 -75.62
N LEU A 173 -5.37 -10.39 -75.50
CA LEU A 173 -5.21 -11.05 -74.20
C LEU A 173 -3.89 -10.67 -73.53
N ASN A 174 -3.96 -10.44 -72.22
CA ASN A 174 -2.79 -10.39 -71.36
C ASN A 174 -2.39 -11.82 -70.96
N LYS A 175 -1.09 -12.04 -70.72
CA LYS A 175 -0.53 -13.38 -70.48
C LYS A 175 -1.13 -14.03 -69.22
N GLY A 176 -1.57 -15.29 -69.33
CA GLY A 176 -2.17 -16.04 -68.22
C GLY A 176 -3.69 -15.87 -68.09
N TYR A 177 -4.36 -15.42 -69.15
CA TYR A 177 -5.82 -15.33 -69.23
C TYR A 177 -6.32 -15.92 -70.55
N THR A 178 -7.54 -16.45 -70.55
CA THR A 178 -8.23 -16.96 -71.73
C THR A 178 -9.49 -16.15 -72.01
N LEU A 179 -9.88 -16.05 -73.29
CA LEU A 179 -11.05 -15.28 -73.74
C LEU A 179 -12.29 -16.20 -73.80
N LEU A 180 -13.28 -15.94 -72.95
CA LEU A 180 -14.50 -16.76 -72.84
C LEU A 180 -15.61 -16.33 -73.83
N LYS A 181 -15.90 -15.02 -73.91
CA LYS A 181 -16.99 -14.49 -74.74
C LYS A 181 -16.81 -13.00 -75.02
N VAL A 182 -17.17 -12.57 -76.23
CA VAL A 182 -17.38 -11.17 -76.58
C VAL A 182 -18.82 -10.97 -77.05
N THR A 183 -19.46 -9.88 -76.63
CA THR A 183 -20.81 -9.50 -77.07
C THR A 183 -20.90 -8.01 -77.37
N CYS A 184 -21.72 -7.64 -78.35
CA CYS A 184 -22.13 -6.27 -78.68
C CYS A 184 -23.66 -6.22 -78.60
N GLY A 185 -24.24 -5.29 -77.82
CA GLY A 185 -25.69 -5.20 -77.63
C GLY A 185 -26.33 -6.45 -76.99
N GLY A 186 -25.52 -7.30 -76.35
CA GLY A 186 -25.90 -8.61 -75.82
C GLY A 186 -25.81 -9.78 -76.81
N GLU A 187 -25.75 -9.52 -78.12
CA GLU A 187 -25.53 -10.56 -79.14
C GLU A 187 -24.06 -11.03 -79.14
N ALA A 188 -23.83 -12.31 -79.41
CA ALA A 188 -22.51 -12.93 -79.31
C ALA A 188 -21.74 -12.81 -80.64
N LEU A 189 -20.60 -12.12 -80.60
CA LEU A 189 -19.76 -11.93 -81.78
C LEU A 189 -18.80 -13.12 -81.97
N THR A 190 -18.44 -13.37 -83.23
CA THR A 190 -17.40 -14.32 -83.62
C THR A 190 -16.21 -13.53 -84.15
N ALA A 191 -14.98 -13.92 -83.78
CA ALA A 191 -13.79 -13.21 -84.24
C ALA A 191 -13.54 -13.43 -85.75
N GLU A 192 -13.11 -12.38 -86.45
CA GLU A 192 -12.62 -12.51 -87.82
C GLU A 192 -11.21 -13.13 -87.82
N VAL A 193 -10.98 -14.09 -88.73
CA VAL A 193 -9.72 -14.82 -88.83
C VAL A 193 -8.72 -14.04 -89.67
N THR A 194 -7.89 -13.22 -89.02
CA THR A 194 -6.71 -12.60 -89.64
C THR A 194 -5.57 -13.61 -89.80
N ASP A 195 -4.86 -13.55 -90.93
CA ASP A 195 -3.76 -14.47 -91.26
C ASP A 195 -2.58 -14.40 -90.26
N ALA A 196 -1.92 -15.55 -90.06
CA ALA A 196 -1.07 -15.79 -88.90
C ALA A 196 0.25 -14.97 -88.85
N SER A 197 0.41 -14.14 -87.83
CA SER A 197 1.73 -13.75 -87.29
C SER A 197 1.72 -13.19 -85.85
N GLU A 198 0.57 -12.73 -85.33
CA GLU A 198 0.39 -12.32 -83.92
C GLU A 198 -0.63 -13.27 -83.26
N THR A 199 -0.29 -13.83 -82.09
CA THR A 199 -0.99 -15.01 -81.53
C THR A 199 -2.18 -14.71 -80.61
N ASP A 200 -2.27 -13.51 -80.05
CA ASP A 200 -3.08 -13.23 -78.86
C ASP A 200 -4.08 -12.06 -79.04
N GLY A 201 -4.23 -11.57 -80.27
CA GLY A 201 -5.10 -10.44 -80.62
C GLY A 201 -6.23 -10.82 -81.58
N PHE A 202 -7.48 -10.63 -81.17
CA PHE A 202 -8.71 -11.01 -81.89
C PHE A 202 -9.42 -9.76 -82.41
N SER A 203 -9.89 -9.80 -83.67
CA SER A 203 -10.67 -8.72 -84.26
C SER A 203 -12.16 -9.10 -84.31
N TYR A 204 -13.03 -8.17 -83.94
CA TYR A 204 -14.49 -8.35 -83.93
C TYR A 204 -15.17 -7.24 -84.73
N VAL A 205 -16.23 -7.60 -85.46
CA VAL A 205 -17.11 -6.66 -86.18
C VAL A 205 -18.48 -6.68 -85.50
N CYS A 206 -19.09 -5.52 -85.29
CA CYS A 206 -20.47 -5.39 -84.84
C CYS A 206 -21.30 -4.71 -85.95
N GLU A 207 -22.33 -5.41 -86.44
CA GLU A 207 -23.30 -4.85 -87.37
C GLU A 207 -24.27 -3.90 -86.64
N LYS A 208 -24.46 -2.70 -87.18
CA LYS A 208 -25.63 -1.81 -86.98
C LYS A 208 -26.16 -1.66 -85.54
N VAL A 209 -25.65 -0.67 -84.83
CA VAL A 209 -26.30 -0.18 -83.60
C VAL A 209 -27.41 0.82 -83.91
N THR A 210 -28.47 0.81 -83.09
CA THR A 210 -29.61 1.74 -83.16
C THR A 210 -29.92 2.43 -81.82
N GLU A 211 -29.07 2.19 -80.81
CA GLU A 211 -29.09 2.83 -79.49
C GLU A 211 -27.68 2.74 -78.86
N ASP A 212 -27.43 3.48 -77.79
CA ASP A 212 -26.17 3.42 -77.04
C ASP A 212 -25.89 1.98 -76.58
N THR A 213 -24.73 1.43 -76.98
CA THR A 213 -24.50 -0.03 -76.99
C THR A 213 -23.33 -0.43 -76.10
N GLU A 214 -23.57 -1.43 -75.25
CA GLU A 214 -22.55 -2.05 -74.40
C GLU A 214 -21.83 -3.19 -75.14
N ILE A 215 -20.50 -3.21 -75.02
CA ILE A 215 -19.60 -4.24 -75.54
C ILE A 215 -18.96 -4.94 -74.35
N VAL A 216 -19.44 -6.14 -74.02
CA VAL A 216 -18.96 -6.93 -72.87
C VAL A 216 -17.99 -7.98 -73.33
N ILE A 217 -16.79 -7.97 -72.75
CA ILE A 217 -15.71 -8.92 -72.98
C ILE A 217 -15.48 -9.69 -71.68
N LYS A 218 -15.53 -11.03 -71.75
CA LYS A 218 -15.33 -11.91 -70.60
C LYS A 218 -14.13 -12.83 -70.82
N SER A 219 -13.32 -12.92 -69.79
CA SER A 219 -12.07 -13.67 -69.72
C SER A 219 -11.99 -14.45 -68.41
N GLU A 220 -11.12 -15.45 -68.35
CA GLU A 220 -10.85 -16.27 -67.17
C GLU A 220 -9.34 -16.42 -66.99
N LYS A 221 -8.83 -16.19 -65.77
CA LYS A 221 -7.41 -16.34 -65.45
C LYS A 221 -7.05 -17.82 -65.48
N GLU A 222 -5.97 -18.17 -66.17
CA GLU A 222 -5.45 -19.53 -66.19
C GLU A 222 -4.99 -19.93 -64.78
N ALA A 223 -5.32 -21.16 -64.37
CA ALA A 223 -4.88 -21.69 -63.09
C ALA A 223 -3.37 -21.94 -63.14
N GLU A 224 -2.63 -21.30 -62.26
CA GLU A 224 -1.20 -21.57 -62.06
C GLU A 224 -0.99 -23.04 -61.67
N GLU A 225 0.02 -23.71 -62.24
CA GLU A 225 0.35 -25.07 -61.83
C GLU A 225 0.86 -25.05 -60.38
N GLU A 226 0.11 -25.66 -59.47
CA GLU A 226 0.51 -25.82 -58.06
C GLU A 226 1.31 -27.12 -57.85
N ARG A 227 2.40 -27.03 -57.08
CA ARG A 227 3.03 -28.19 -56.45
C ARG A 227 2.40 -28.40 -55.07
N ILE A 228 1.82 -29.59 -54.85
CA ILE A 228 1.16 -29.94 -53.58
C ILE A 228 2.03 -30.93 -52.80
N PHE A 229 2.38 -30.55 -51.57
CA PHE A 229 3.01 -31.42 -50.59
C PHE A 229 1.98 -31.85 -49.54
N GLU A 230 2.01 -33.12 -49.12
CA GLU A 230 1.07 -33.66 -48.13
C GLU A 230 1.80 -34.57 -47.13
N LYS A 231 1.61 -34.31 -45.83
CA LYS A 231 2.12 -35.10 -44.71
C LYS A 231 0.94 -35.56 -43.85
N LYS A 232 0.70 -36.87 -43.81
CA LYS A 232 -0.38 -37.48 -43.00
C LYS A 232 0.13 -37.98 -41.65
N ASP A 233 -0.80 -38.08 -40.69
CA ASP A 233 -0.58 -38.59 -39.32
C ASP A 233 0.52 -37.86 -38.51
N VAL A 234 0.71 -36.57 -38.80
CA VAL A 234 1.59 -35.66 -38.05
C VAL A 234 1.17 -35.61 -36.58
N ILE A 235 2.14 -35.66 -35.68
CA ILE A 235 1.93 -35.58 -34.23
C ILE A 235 2.03 -34.11 -33.83
N ILE A 236 0.97 -33.58 -33.23
CA ILE A 236 0.95 -32.24 -32.64
C ILE A 236 0.37 -32.41 -31.24
N GLY A 237 1.23 -32.31 -30.22
CA GLY A 237 0.89 -32.63 -28.83
C GLY A 237 0.17 -33.99 -28.68
N ASN A 238 -1.03 -33.97 -28.11
CA ASN A 238 -1.88 -35.17 -27.95
C ASN A 238 -2.83 -35.43 -29.14
N GLY A 239 -2.82 -34.58 -30.17
CA GLY A 239 -3.67 -34.66 -31.36
C GLY A 239 -3.04 -35.47 -32.51
N ARG A 240 -3.66 -35.39 -33.69
CA ARG A 240 -3.09 -35.80 -34.98
C ARG A 240 -3.57 -34.86 -36.08
N ALA A 241 -2.73 -34.62 -37.06
CA ALA A 241 -3.03 -33.75 -38.20
C ALA A 241 -2.58 -34.33 -39.54
N THR A 242 -3.21 -33.84 -40.61
CA THR A 242 -2.67 -33.86 -41.97
C THR A 242 -2.26 -32.43 -42.31
N VAL A 243 -1.02 -32.23 -42.74
CA VAL A 243 -0.49 -30.96 -43.20
C VAL A 243 -0.39 -31.01 -44.72
N THR A 244 -1.00 -30.03 -45.38
CA THR A 244 -0.94 -29.86 -46.84
C THR A 244 -0.36 -28.49 -47.14
N ILE A 245 0.61 -28.42 -48.05
CA ILE A 245 1.20 -27.15 -48.50
C ILE A 245 1.05 -27.04 -50.01
N LYS A 246 0.49 -25.93 -50.48
CA LYS A 246 0.45 -25.53 -51.89
C LYS A 246 1.55 -24.51 -52.14
N ALA A 247 2.42 -24.79 -53.11
CA ALA A 247 3.45 -23.88 -53.59
C ALA A 247 3.33 -23.72 -55.11
N ALA A 248 3.89 -22.66 -55.69
CA ALA A 248 3.97 -22.52 -57.14
C ALA A 248 4.88 -23.62 -57.74
N ALA A 249 4.50 -24.21 -58.88
CA ALA A 249 5.28 -25.27 -59.51
C ALA A 249 6.63 -24.80 -60.09
N ASP A 250 6.87 -23.50 -60.21
CA ASP A 250 8.14 -22.88 -60.59
C ASP A 250 9.07 -22.57 -59.40
N ASP A 251 8.69 -22.91 -58.16
CA ASP A 251 9.62 -22.81 -57.03
C ASP A 251 10.76 -23.83 -57.17
N GLU A 252 11.97 -23.32 -57.40
CA GLU A 252 13.20 -24.08 -57.56
C GLU A 252 13.87 -24.43 -56.22
N ASN A 253 13.56 -23.74 -55.11
CA ASN A 253 14.06 -24.12 -53.77
C ASN A 253 13.39 -25.42 -53.30
N LEU A 254 12.08 -25.53 -53.53
CA LEU A 254 11.26 -26.70 -53.17
C LEU A 254 11.37 -27.86 -54.16
N LYS A 255 12.38 -27.86 -55.04
CA LYS A 255 12.58 -28.85 -56.10
C LYS A 255 13.28 -30.08 -55.54
N ASP A 256 12.71 -31.26 -55.79
CA ASP A 256 13.12 -32.54 -55.20
C ASP A 256 13.15 -32.55 -53.64
N ALA A 257 12.53 -31.55 -53.00
CA ALA A 257 12.39 -31.44 -51.55
C ALA A 257 11.21 -32.29 -51.02
N GLY A 258 11.31 -32.72 -49.76
CA GLY A 258 10.26 -33.41 -49.02
C GLY A 258 9.81 -32.63 -47.79
N LEU A 259 8.50 -32.59 -47.55
CA LEU A 259 7.93 -31.97 -46.35
C LEU A 259 8.21 -32.82 -45.10
N VAL A 260 8.78 -32.20 -44.08
CA VAL A 260 9.03 -32.75 -42.73
C VAL A 260 8.19 -31.99 -41.70
N ALA A 261 7.91 -32.65 -40.57
CA ALA A 261 7.05 -32.16 -39.51
C ALA A 261 7.41 -32.91 -38.22
N ASP A 262 7.89 -32.20 -37.21
CA ASP A 262 8.44 -32.74 -35.96
C ASP A 262 8.31 -31.74 -34.78
N GLU A 263 9.18 -31.84 -33.76
CA GLU A 263 9.12 -31.05 -32.52
C GLU A 263 10.22 -29.98 -32.51
N GLU A 264 9.92 -28.81 -33.06
CA GLU A 264 10.79 -27.63 -33.04
C GLU A 264 10.37 -26.69 -31.90
N LYS A 265 11.36 -26.12 -31.17
CA LYS A 265 11.13 -25.43 -29.90
C LYS A 265 11.05 -23.92 -30.05
N ALA A 266 10.02 -23.32 -29.44
CA ALA A 266 9.90 -21.87 -29.30
C ALA A 266 10.60 -21.34 -28.03
N ASP A 267 11.11 -20.11 -28.07
CA ASP A 267 11.54 -19.39 -26.87
C ASP A 267 10.31 -18.87 -26.11
N SER A 268 10.03 -19.46 -24.94
CA SER A 268 8.90 -19.09 -24.08
C SER A 268 8.78 -17.59 -23.81
N ARG A 269 9.89 -16.84 -23.81
CA ARG A 269 9.89 -15.40 -23.51
C ARG A 269 9.12 -14.59 -24.55
N LEU A 270 9.24 -14.97 -25.83
CA LEU A 270 8.49 -14.35 -26.93
C LEU A 270 6.99 -14.68 -26.86
N LEU A 271 6.66 -15.85 -26.31
CA LEU A 271 5.28 -16.30 -26.09
C LEU A 271 4.63 -15.60 -24.87
N GLU A 272 5.40 -15.44 -23.80
CA GLU A 272 5.02 -14.68 -22.60
C GLU A 272 4.81 -13.18 -22.92
N GLU A 273 5.68 -12.59 -23.75
CA GLU A 273 5.54 -11.21 -24.24
C GLU A 273 4.33 -11.03 -25.16
N TYR A 274 4.12 -11.93 -26.12
CA TYR A 274 2.93 -11.91 -26.98
C TYR A 274 1.62 -12.02 -26.16
N ALA A 275 1.56 -12.92 -25.17
CA ALA A 275 0.37 -13.07 -24.33
C ALA A 275 0.09 -11.82 -23.48
N GLN A 276 1.12 -11.14 -22.98
CA GLN A 276 0.98 -9.86 -22.27
C GLN A 276 0.44 -8.76 -23.18
N ASN A 277 0.92 -8.67 -24.43
CA ASN A 277 0.42 -7.71 -25.42
C ASN A 277 -1.05 -7.97 -25.82
N GLU A 278 -1.48 -9.23 -25.81
CA GLU A 278 -2.89 -9.63 -25.99
C GLU A 278 -3.74 -9.48 -24.70
N GLY A 279 -3.17 -8.99 -23.59
CA GLY A 279 -3.89 -8.79 -22.32
C GLY A 279 -4.27 -10.09 -21.59
N MET A 280 -3.46 -11.14 -21.72
CA MET A 280 -3.76 -12.50 -21.25
C MET A 280 -2.63 -13.16 -20.47
N GLU A 281 -2.98 -14.19 -19.70
CA GLU A 281 -2.04 -15.04 -18.97
C GLU A 281 -1.58 -16.20 -19.87
N TYR A 282 -0.27 -16.25 -20.17
CA TYR A 282 0.37 -17.39 -20.81
C TYR A 282 0.33 -18.61 -19.87
N LEU A 283 -0.23 -19.73 -20.36
CA LEU A 283 -0.32 -20.97 -19.58
C LEU A 283 0.76 -21.99 -19.98
N SER A 284 0.89 -22.23 -21.28
CA SER A 284 1.81 -23.20 -21.90
C SER A 284 1.75 -23.14 -23.42
N HIS A 285 2.59 -23.90 -24.11
CA HIS A 285 2.53 -24.10 -25.55
C HIS A 285 2.76 -25.57 -25.92
N ILE A 286 2.51 -25.90 -27.19
CA ILE A 286 2.88 -27.16 -27.83
C ILE A 286 3.89 -26.83 -28.92
N ASP A 287 5.13 -27.30 -28.75
CA ASP A 287 6.19 -27.28 -29.76
C ASP A 287 5.75 -28.02 -31.04
N PHE A 288 6.01 -27.42 -32.20
CA PHE A 288 5.63 -27.97 -33.52
C PHE A 288 6.48 -27.32 -34.62
N GLY A 289 7.27 -28.15 -35.29
CA GLY A 289 8.09 -27.78 -36.44
C GLY A 289 7.43 -28.19 -37.77
N LEU A 290 7.69 -27.38 -38.80
CA LEU A 290 7.46 -27.72 -40.20
C LEU A 290 8.67 -27.22 -40.98
N HIS A 291 9.21 -28.04 -41.88
CA HIS A 291 10.29 -27.63 -42.78
C HIS A 291 10.32 -28.48 -44.04
N PHE A 292 11.06 -28.03 -45.05
CA PHE A 292 11.39 -28.83 -46.21
C PHE A 292 12.84 -29.30 -46.14
N GLU A 293 13.09 -30.59 -46.40
CA GLU A 293 14.43 -31.12 -46.58
C GLU A 293 14.63 -31.55 -48.04
N LYS A 294 15.78 -31.20 -48.63
CA LYS A 294 16.26 -31.80 -49.89
C LYS A 294 17.57 -32.55 -49.62
N LYS A 295 17.99 -33.40 -50.56
CA LYS A 295 19.23 -34.15 -50.43
C LYS A 295 20.40 -33.42 -51.11
N ALA A 296 21.44 -33.10 -50.34
CA ALA A 296 22.65 -32.44 -50.83
C ALA A 296 23.55 -33.40 -51.65
N GLU A 297 24.49 -32.85 -52.42
CA GLU A 297 25.39 -33.63 -53.29
C GLU A 297 26.29 -34.63 -52.54
N ASP A 298 26.63 -34.35 -51.27
CA ASP A 298 27.41 -35.26 -50.41
C ASP A 298 26.55 -36.40 -49.81
N GLY A 299 25.23 -36.29 -49.93
CA GLY A 299 24.24 -37.24 -49.46
C GLY A 299 23.64 -36.95 -48.08
N SER A 300 23.98 -35.81 -47.46
CA SER A 300 23.28 -35.25 -46.30
C SER A 300 21.88 -34.71 -46.67
N MET A 301 21.07 -34.36 -45.67
CA MET A 301 19.83 -33.62 -45.85
C MET A 301 20.10 -32.15 -45.52
N GLU A 302 19.60 -31.24 -46.36
CA GLU A 302 19.70 -29.79 -46.22
C GLU A 302 18.29 -29.22 -46.08
N GLU A 303 18.06 -28.45 -45.02
CA GLU A 303 16.82 -27.72 -44.79
C GLU A 303 16.71 -26.57 -45.80
N VAL A 304 15.51 -26.36 -46.36
CA VAL A 304 15.26 -25.28 -47.35
C VAL A 304 13.99 -24.51 -47.06
N GLN A 305 14.11 -23.19 -47.20
CA GLN A 305 12.98 -22.27 -47.21
C GLN A 305 12.44 -22.11 -48.65
N PRO A 306 11.13 -21.90 -48.84
CA PRO A 306 10.58 -21.59 -50.16
C PRO A 306 11.14 -20.26 -50.70
N SER A 307 10.99 -20.03 -52.00
CA SER A 307 11.41 -18.76 -52.65
C SER A 307 10.27 -17.75 -52.79
N LYS A 308 9.05 -18.15 -52.42
CA LYS A 308 7.79 -17.39 -52.48
C LYS A 308 6.89 -17.84 -51.31
N PRO A 309 5.93 -17.02 -50.83
CA PRO A 309 4.93 -17.47 -49.87
C PRO A 309 4.17 -18.71 -50.35
N VAL A 310 4.02 -19.68 -49.46
CA VAL A 310 3.28 -20.93 -49.70
C VAL A 310 2.06 -21.01 -48.79
N LYS A 311 0.99 -21.63 -49.27
CA LYS A 311 -0.28 -21.75 -48.54
C LYS A 311 -0.29 -23.05 -47.75
N VAL A 312 -0.19 -22.93 -46.43
CA VAL A 312 -0.20 -24.05 -45.48
C VAL A 312 -1.63 -24.29 -45.00
N THR A 313 -2.06 -25.56 -45.00
CA THR A 313 -3.35 -25.99 -44.44
C THR A 313 -3.12 -27.15 -43.48
N ILE A 314 -3.44 -26.95 -42.20
CA ILE A 314 -3.35 -27.98 -41.15
C ILE A 314 -4.77 -28.47 -40.85
N THR A 315 -5.02 -29.75 -41.10
CA THR A 315 -6.30 -30.43 -40.83
C THR A 315 -6.14 -31.39 -39.65
N PHE A 316 -6.69 -31.04 -38.49
CA PHE A 316 -6.66 -31.88 -37.30
C PHE A 316 -7.59 -33.09 -37.46
N THR A 317 -7.01 -34.27 -37.71
CA THR A 317 -7.71 -35.55 -37.84
C THR A 317 -8.19 -36.10 -36.50
N LYS A 318 -7.55 -35.66 -35.40
CA LYS A 318 -8.04 -35.79 -34.03
C LYS A 318 -7.93 -34.42 -33.36
N GLU A 319 -9.03 -33.98 -32.74
CA GLU A 319 -9.08 -32.78 -31.90
C GLU A 319 -7.98 -32.80 -30.82
N LEU A 320 -7.39 -31.64 -30.56
CA LEU A 320 -6.52 -31.41 -29.41
C LEU A 320 -7.37 -31.40 -28.13
N SER A 321 -6.77 -31.82 -27.02
CA SER A 321 -7.38 -31.69 -25.69
C SER A 321 -6.45 -30.92 -24.78
N PHE A 322 -6.93 -29.83 -24.21
CA PHE A 322 -6.24 -29.03 -23.20
C PHE A 322 -6.94 -29.18 -21.84
N ASP A 323 -6.28 -28.79 -20.75
CA ASP A 323 -6.89 -28.74 -19.43
C ASP A 323 -7.85 -27.54 -19.29
N SER A 324 -8.74 -27.59 -18.30
CA SER A 324 -9.99 -26.81 -18.23
C SER A 324 -9.85 -25.32 -17.85
N GLU A 325 -8.74 -24.69 -18.22
CA GLU A 325 -8.41 -23.28 -17.91
C GLU A 325 -8.03 -22.47 -19.17
N VAL A 326 -7.82 -23.12 -20.32
CA VAL A 326 -7.55 -22.45 -21.60
C VAL A 326 -8.80 -21.73 -22.12
N GLN A 327 -8.72 -20.41 -22.31
CA GLN A 327 -9.78 -19.59 -22.89
C GLN A 327 -9.53 -19.25 -24.37
N LYS A 328 -8.26 -19.07 -24.77
CA LYS A 328 -7.84 -18.81 -26.15
C LYS A 328 -6.67 -19.72 -26.51
N ALA A 329 -6.65 -20.25 -27.73
CA ALA A 329 -5.51 -21.01 -28.27
C ALA A 329 -5.23 -20.59 -29.71
N GLU A 330 -3.99 -20.26 -29.99
CA GLU A 330 -3.55 -19.70 -31.27
C GLU A 330 -2.31 -20.45 -31.76
N LEU A 331 -2.24 -20.68 -33.06
CA LEU A 331 -1.03 -21.08 -33.76
C LEU A 331 -0.25 -19.81 -34.05
N LEU A 332 0.93 -19.69 -33.46
CA LEU A 332 1.85 -18.61 -33.79
C LEU A 332 2.84 -19.08 -34.87
N HIS A 333 3.57 -18.14 -35.44
CA HIS A 333 4.80 -18.33 -36.20
C HIS A 333 5.89 -17.57 -35.46
N VAL A 334 6.93 -18.26 -35.03
CA VAL A 334 8.11 -17.63 -34.42
C VAL A 334 9.13 -17.40 -35.53
N THR A 335 9.24 -16.15 -35.95
CA THR A 335 10.18 -15.73 -36.99
C THR A 335 11.62 -15.70 -36.46
N ALA A 336 12.57 -15.96 -37.35
CA ALA A 336 13.99 -16.01 -37.01
C ALA A 336 14.87 -15.31 -38.05
N GLU A 337 15.82 -14.50 -37.59
CA GLU A 337 16.88 -13.87 -38.40
C GLU A 337 18.26 -14.39 -37.95
N ASP A 338 19.17 -14.64 -38.90
CA ASP A 338 20.48 -15.28 -38.67
C ASP A 338 20.44 -16.56 -37.78
N GLY A 339 19.33 -17.31 -37.83
CA GLY A 339 19.13 -18.53 -37.04
C GLY A 339 18.80 -18.30 -35.56
N LYS A 340 18.35 -17.10 -35.17
CA LYS A 340 17.82 -16.79 -33.83
C LYS A 340 16.36 -16.38 -33.94
N GLN A 341 15.53 -16.89 -33.03
CA GLN A 341 14.14 -16.47 -32.90
C GLN A 341 14.06 -15.05 -32.35
N GLU A 342 13.33 -14.16 -33.03
CA GLU A 342 13.25 -12.74 -32.66
C GLU A 342 11.83 -12.27 -32.34
N LYS A 343 10.80 -12.81 -33.01
CA LYS A 343 9.41 -12.35 -32.83
C LYS A 343 8.40 -13.48 -33.04
N ALA A 344 7.42 -13.59 -32.14
CA ALA A 344 6.22 -14.41 -32.31
C ALA A 344 5.08 -13.59 -32.94
N GLU A 345 4.46 -14.11 -33.99
CA GLU A 345 3.33 -13.49 -34.69
C GLU A 345 2.17 -14.48 -34.85
N LYS A 346 0.93 -14.00 -35.03
CA LYS A 346 -0.23 -14.90 -35.18
C LYS A 346 -0.34 -15.48 -36.58
N ALA A 347 -0.23 -16.80 -36.70
CA ALA A 347 -0.51 -17.52 -37.94
C ALA A 347 -2.01 -17.87 -38.08
N ALA A 348 -2.66 -18.38 -37.02
CA ALA A 348 -4.10 -18.64 -37.00
C ALA A 348 -4.67 -18.84 -35.59
N ASP A 349 -5.83 -18.26 -35.27
CA ASP A 349 -6.59 -18.65 -34.06
C ASP A 349 -7.21 -20.05 -34.23
N LEU A 350 -7.02 -20.93 -33.24
CA LEU A 350 -7.52 -22.32 -33.22
C LEU A 350 -8.77 -22.48 -32.35
N TYR A 351 -8.84 -21.74 -31.24
CA TYR A 351 -9.95 -21.79 -30.29
C TYR A 351 -10.06 -20.47 -29.54
N GLU A 352 -11.29 -20.06 -29.26
CA GLU A 352 -11.62 -18.92 -28.40
C GLU A 352 -12.95 -19.21 -27.69
N MET A 353 -13.00 -18.96 -26.38
CA MET A 353 -14.17 -19.22 -25.55
C MET A 353 -14.99 -17.94 -25.38
N ALA A 354 -16.25 -17.95 -25.83
CA ALA A 354 -17.16 -16.83 -25.61
C ALA A 354 -17.33 -16.55 -24.09
N ALA A 355 -17.17 -15.28 -23.71
CA ALA A 355 -16.89 -14.79 -22.34
C ALA A 355 -17.96 -15.06 -21.24
N VAL A 356 -18.96 -15.91 -21.49
CA VAL A 356 -20.09 -16.20 -20.58
C VAL A 356 -20.07 -17.67 -20.10
N ALA A 357 -19.06 -18.46 -20.47
CA ALA A 357 -19.08 -19.92 -20.39
C ALA A 357 -18.00 -20.56 -19.48
N TYR A 358 -17.91 -20.15 -18.21
CA TYR A 358 -17.01 -20.79 -17.23
C TYR A 358 -17.45 -22.23 -16.87
N TYR A 359 -17.05 -23.21 -17.68
CA TYR A 359 -17.40 -24.62 -17.49
C TYR A 359 -16.48 -25.31 -16.48
N SER A 360 -16.84 -25.22 -15.19
CA SER A 360 -16.27 -26.06 -14.12
C SER A 360 -16.72 -27.52 -14.27
N ALA A 361 -16.09 -28.26 -15.19
CA ALA A 361 -16.28 -29.68 -15.41
C ALA A 361 -15.00 -30.34 -15.94
N ARG A 362 -14.49 -31.36 -15.25
CA ARG A 362 -13.32 -32.11 -15.73
C ARG A 362 -13.67 -33.00 -16.92
N ASN A 363 -12.94 -32.81 -18.02
CA ASN A 363 -12.67 -33.76 -19.12
C ASN A 363 -13.68 -33.84 -20.29
N THR A 364 -13.16 -34.31 -21.43
CA THR A 364 -13.77 -34.65 -22.73
C THR A 364 -14.27 -33.52 -23.65
N GLN A 365 -13.40 -33.17 -24.61
CA GLN A 365 -13.62 -32.41 -25.87
C GLN A 365 -14.06 -30.95 -25.72
N ILE A 366 -13.27 -30.05 -26.35
CA ILE A 366 -13.53 -28.60 -26.38
C ILE A 366 -14.48 -28.28 -27.55
N PRO A 367 -15.72 -27.82 -27.32
CA PRO A 367 -16.63 -27.45 -28.39
C PRO A 367 -16.16 -26.14 -29.03
N GLY A 368 -15.90 -26.16 -30.35
CA GLY A 368 -15.58 -24.96 -31.13
C GLY A 368 -14.16 -24.86 -31.69
N MET A 369 -13.24 -25.78 -31.34
CA MET A 369 -11.89 -25.79 -31.93
C MET A 369 -11.95 -25.91 -33.47
N LYS A 370 -11.25 -25.01 -34.18
CA LYS A 370 -11.14 -25.05 -35.65
C LYS A 370 -10.38 -26.30 -36.09
N LYS A 371 -11.04 -27.18 -36.84
CA LYS A 371 -10.46 -28.45 -37.31
C LYS A 371 -9.59 -28.32 -38.55
N VAL A 372 -9.72 -27.20 -39.25
CA VAL A 372 -8.87 -26.80 -40.38
C VAL A 372 -8.44 -25.37 -40.11
N VAL A 373 -7.14 -25.13 -40.15
CA VAL A 373 -6.54 -23.79 -40.18
C VAL A 373 -5.69 -23.64 -41.42
N THR A 374 -5.66 -22.44 -41.98
CA THR A 374 -4.96 -22.13 -43.23
C THR A 374 -4.34 -20.75 -43.11
N PHE A 375 -3.06 -20.65 -43.44
CA PHE A 375 -2.26 -19.43 -43.41
C PHE A 375 -1.25 -19.45 -44.56
N GLU A 376 -0.54 -18.35 -44.76
CA GLU A 376 0.51 -18.22 -45.77
C GLU A 376 1.82 -17.82 -45.09
N THR A 377 2.94 -18.37 -45.56
CA THR A 377 4.28 -18.05 -45.05
C THR A 377 5.33 -18.34 -46.11
N ASP A 378 6.41 -17.57 -46.15
CA ASP A 378 7.66 -17.87 -46.85
C ASP A 378 8.79 -18.35 -45.91
N SER A 379 8.52 -18.40 -44.59
CA SER A 379 9.47 -18.83 -43.57
C SER A 379 8.90 -20.00 -42.74
N PHE A 380 9.67 -21.07 -42.68
CA PHE A 380 9.46 -22.26 -41.89
C PHE A 380 10.43 -22.25 -40.70
N SER A 381 9.88 -21.79 -39.58
CA SER A 381 10.48 -21.59 -38.25
C SER A 381 9.32 -21.76 -37.25
N PRO A 382 9.51 -22.01 -35.94
CA PRO A 382 8.57 -22.77 -35.14
C PRO A 382 7.12 -22.28 -35.21
N PHE A 383 6.17 -23.22 -35.28
CA PHE A 383 4.73 -22.92 -35.29
C PHE A 383 4.06 -23.38 -33.99
N PRO A 384 4.42 -22.84 -32.81
CA PRO A 384 3.88 -23.31 -31.54
C PRO A 384 2.39 -23.03 -31.45
N ILE A 385 1.64 -24.00 -30.91
CA ILE A 385 0.26 -23.76 -30.48
C ILE A 385 0.32 -23.26 -29.05
N MET A 386 0.11 -21.96 -28.86
CA MET A 386 0.13 -21.31 -27.57
C MET A 386 -1.26 -21.35 -26.90
N LEU A 387 -1.28 -21.57 -25.59
CA LEU A 387 -2.48 -21.70 -24.77
C LEU A 387 -2.53 -20.58 -23.73
N MET A 388 -3.64 -19.84 -23.71
CA MET A 388 -3.83 -18.64 -22.89
C MET A 388 -5.13 -18.71 -22.09
N ALA A 389 -5.12 -18.07 -20.92
CA ALA A 389 -6.34 -17.65 -20.22
C ALA A 389 -6.49 -16.13 -20.32
N GLY A 390 -7.72 -15.64 -20.51
CA GLY A 390 -8.03 -14.26 -20.14
C GLY A 390 -7.69 -14.04 -18.66
N VAL A 391 -7.08 -12.90 -18.33
CA VAL A 391 -6.63 -12.61 -16.96
C VAL A 391 -7.83 -12.69 -16.03
N ALA A 392 -7.91 -13.80 -15.30
CA ALA A 392 -8.90 -13.98 -14.26
C ALA A 392 -8.48 -13.10 -13.08
N GLU A 393 -8.94 -11.85 -13.08
CA GLU A 393 -9.03 -11.06 -11.85
C GLU A 393 -9.64 -11.97 -10.78
N LYS A 394 -8.83 -12.34 -9.78
CA LYS A 394 -9.33 -13.07 -8.61
C LYS A 394 -10.41 -12.17 -8.03
N GLN A 395 -11.68 -12.53 -8.20
CA GLN A 395 -12.78 -11.71 -7.68
C GLN A 395 -12.73 -11.76 -6.15
N TYR A 396 -12.02 -10.80 -5.57
CA TYR A 396 -11.89 -10.63 -4.14
C TYR A 396 -13.27 -10.27 -3.60
N THR A 397 -13.96 -11.26 -3.02
CA THR A 397 -15.13 -10.99 -2.20
C THR A 397 -14.69 -10.06 -1.05
N PRO A 398 -15.25 -8.84 -0.92
CA PRO A 398 -14.89 -7.95 0.17
C PRO A 398 -15.11 -8.61 1.54
N LEU A 399 -14.37 -8.19 2.55
CA LEU A 399 -14.57 -8.70 3.90
C LEU A 399 -16.02 -8.40 4.31
N PRO A 400 -16.81 -9.40 4.78
CA PRO A 400 -18.25 -9.23 5.08
C PRO A 400 -18.51 -8.43 6.37
N TRP A 401 -17.51 -7.64 6.78
CA TRP A 401 -17.48 -6.77 7.94
C TRP A 401 -16.69 -5.47 7.67
N ALA A 402 -16.12 -5.26 6.48
CA ALA A 402 -15.48 -4.00 6.13
C ALA A 402 -16.48 -2.85 6.10
N ASN A 403 -16.11 -1.73 6.73
CA ASN A 403 -16.94 -0.53 6.84
C ASN A 403 -18.34 -0.82 7.44
N SER A 404 -18.44 -1.84 8.31
CA SER A 404 -19.70 -2.27 8.95
C SER A 404 -19.92 -1.66 10.34
N GLY A 405 -18.92 -0.96 10.88
CA GLY A 405 -18.95 -0.30 12.17
C GLY A 405 -19.47 1.15 12.11
N SER A 406 -18.99 1.95 13.05
CA SER A 406 -19.13 3.41 13.03
C SER A 406 -17.78 3.99 13.47
N TYR A 407 -17.26 4.95 12.73
CA TYR A 407 -15.91 5.49 12.95
C TYR A 407 -16.02 6.92 13.47
N SER A 408 -15.33 7.21 14.57
CA SER A 408 -15.28 8.54 15.19
C SER A 408 -13.87 8.88 15.63
N TYR A 409 -12.99 9.00 14.65
CA TYR A 409 -11.68 9.61 14.81
C TYR A 409 -11.76 11.14 14.70
N THR A 410 -10.91 11.84 15.45
CA THR A 410 -10.64 13.28 15.31
C THR A 410 -9.25 13.51 15.89
N SER A 411 -8.33 14.03 15.07
CA SER A 411 -6.93 14.23 15.43
C SER A 411 -6.76 15.03 16.73
N GLY A 412 -5.83 14.61 17.58
CA GLY A 412 -5.54 15.29 18.85
C GLY A 412 -6.70 15.26 19.86
N ASN A 413 -7.73 14.43 19.66
CA ASN A 413 -8.88 14.25 20.57
C ASN A 413 -8.86 12.89 21.29
N SER A 414 -7.67 12.38 21.59
CA SER A 414 -7.47 11.15 22.37
C SER A 414 -7.93 11.27 23.83
N LYS A 415 -8.34 10.15 24.43
CA LYS A 415 -8.56 9.97 25.88
C LYS A 415 -7.37 10.36 26.75
N TRP A 416 -6.16 10.43 26.19
CA TRP A 416 -4.93 10.83 26.87
C TRP A 416 -4.63 12.33 26.79
N LYS A 417 -5.46 13.12 26.09
CA LYS A 417 -5.24 14.55 25.83
C LYS A 417 -4.85 15.34 27.09
N ALA A 418 -3.79 16.11 26.97
CA ALA A 418 -3.35 17.11 27.94
C ALA A 418 -3.41 18.51 27.31
N ASP A 419 -3.38 19.55 28.14
CA ASP A 419 -3.18 20.91 27.65
C ASP A 419 -1.69 21.11 27.26
N PRO A 420 -1.38 21.75 26.13
CA PRO A 420 0.00 22.03 25.75
C PRO A 420 0.70 22.93 26.78
N ILE A 421 1.92 22.58 27.14
CA ILE A 421 2.74 23.33 28.10
C ILE A 421 3.76 24.16 27.31
N ASP A 422 3.87 25.46 27.62
CA ASP A 422 4.91 26.31 27.03
C ASP A 422 6.27 25.99 27.65
N ILE A 423 7.05 25.21 26.89
CA ILE A 423 8.40 24.77 27.23
C ILE A 423 9.48 25.67 26.60
N THR A 424 9.09 26.77 25.94
CA THR A 424 10.01 27.62 25.13
C THR A 424 10.70 28.72 25.93
N GLU A 425 10.18 29.08 27.10
CA GLU A 425 10.82 30.06 27.99
C GLU A 425 12.11 29.46 28.59
N PRO A 426 13.30 30.03 28.31
CA PRO A 426 14.57 29.45 28.77
C PRO A 426 14.79 29.69 30.26
N THR A 427 15.79 29.00 30.84
CA THR A 427 16.32 29.36 32.17
C THR A 427 16.73 30.84 32.19
N THR A 428 16.34 31.56 33.24
CA THR A 428 16.49 33.03 33.29
C THR A 428 17.94 33.49 33.16
N GLU A 429 18.17 34.47 32.29
CA GLU A 429 19.49 35.05 32.03
C GLU A 429 20.18 35.49 33.33
N GLY A 430 21.38 34.95 33.57
CA GLY A 430 22.20 35.22 34.76
C GLY A 430 22.19 34.10 35.80
N ILE A 431 21.30 33.11 35.71
CA ILE A 431 21.44 31.86 36.48
C ILE A 431 22.65 31.08 35.97
N LEU A 432 23.49 30.59 36.90
CA LEU A 432 24.67 29.80 36.59
C LEU A 432 24.31 28.32 36.62
N VAL A 433 24.43 27.64 35.48
CA VAL A 433 24.18 26.19 35.37
C VAL A 433 25.49 25.42 35.40
N ASP A 434 25.54 24.39 36.23
CA ASP A 434 26.68 23.48 36.38
C ASP A 434 26.24 22.04 36.11
N ILE A 435 26.61 21.57 34.92
CA ILE A 435 26.46 20.18 34.44
C ILE A 435 27.75 19.36 34.61
N SER A 436 28.78 19.83 35.33
CA SER A 436 30.05 19.07 35.45
C SER A 436 29.91 17.78 36.26
N HIS A 437 28.86 17.67 37.08
CA HIS A 437 28.53 16.52 37.92
C HIS A 437 27.68 15.45 37.21
N VAL A 438 27.15 15.75 36.02
CA VAL A 438 26.25 14.90 35.22
C VAL A 438 26.74 13.46 35.07
N SER A 439 28.00 13.26 34.68
CA SER A 439 28.56 11.95 34.34
C SER A 439 29.20 11.19 35.51
N ILE A 440 29.17 11.76 36.72
CA ILE A 440 29.85 11.21 37.91
C ILE A 440 28.85 11.02 39.06
N ASP A 441 28.08 12.06 39.37
CA ASP A 441 27.19 12.13 40.53
C ASP A 441 25.69 12.13 40.14
N GLY A 442 25.37 12.26 38.84
CA GLY A 442 24.01 12.16 38.32
C GLY A 442 23.11 13.36 38.64
N TYR A 443 23.66 14.58 38.72
CA TYR A 443 22.85 15.78 39.01
C TYR A 443 23.24 17.01 38.19
N ILE A 444 22.27 17.91 38.04
CA ILE A 444 22.41 19.26 37.46
C ILE A 444 22.23 20.29 38.58
N LYS A 445 23.03 21.37 38.59
CA LYS A 445 23.03 22.40 39.62
C LYS A 445 22.74 23.78 39.03
N TYR A 446 21.65 24.41 39.45
CA TYR A 446 21.27 25.77 39.10
C TYR A 446 21.59 26.71 40.26
N THR A 447 22.44 27.71 40.04
CA THR A 447 22.86 28.67 41.08
C THR A 447 22.40 30.08 40.73
N ILE A 448 21.59 30.68 41.60
CA ILE A 448 21.27 32.11 41.58
C ILE A 448 22.49 32.85 42.19
N PRO A 449 23.25 33.65 41.42
CA PRO A 449 24.52 34.22 41.90
C PRO A 449 24.34 35.45 42.80
N GLU A 450 25.40 35.83 43.52
CA GLU A 450 25.45 37.05 44.35
C GLU A 450 25.03 38.29 43.56
N GLY A 451 24.13 39.11 44.13
CA GLY A 451 23.67 40.36 43.52
C GLY A 451 22.63 40.22 42.40
N PHE A 452 22.16 38.99 42.13
CA PHE A 452 21.05 38.73 41.21
C PHE A 452 19.71 39.23 41.79
N ASN A 453 18.96 40.02 41.01
CA ASN A 453 17.80 40.77 41.51
C ASN A 453 16.56 40.72 40.59
N LYS A 454 16.37 39.64 39.82
CA LYS A 454 15.14 39.46 39.02
C LYS A 454 13.99 39.07 39.96
N LYS A 455 12.84 39.73 39.81
CA LYS A 455 11.63 39.41 40.59
C LYS A 455 11.14 37.98 40.38
N GLU A 456 11.26 37.47 39.15
CA GLU A 456 10.80 36.14 38.75
C GLU A 456 11.98 35.40 38.11
N ILE A 457 12.08 34.10 38.41
CA ILE A 457 13.09 33.19 37.86
C ILE A 457 12.35 31.99 37.26
N ASN A 458 12.55 31.77 35.97
CA ASN A 458 12.23 30.53 35.30
C ASN A 458 13.45 29.60 35.30
N ILE A 459 13.23 28.33 35.64
CA ILE A 459 14.18 27.23 35.48
C ILE A 459 13.58 26.29 34.45
N ASN A 460 14.29 26.10 33.33
CA ASN A 460 13.95 25.16 32.26
C ASN A 460 15.20 24.29 32.00
N ALA A 461 15.04 22.98 32.16
CA ALA A 461 16.13 22.01 32.19
C ALA A 461 16.25 21.15 30.92
N ILE A 462 15.54 21.47 29.83
CA ILE A 462 15.53 20.65 28.59
C ILE A 462 16.94 20.36 28.07
N ASP A 463 17.72 21.39 27.74
CA ASP A 463 19.04 21.22 27.12
C ASP A 463 20.04 20.52 28.05
N ASP A 464 19.97 20.79 29.36
CA ASP A 464 20.81 20.17 30.38
C ASP A 464 20.46 18.68 30.60
N LEU A 465 19.17 18.33 30.58
CA LEU A 465 18.69 16.95 30.68
C LEU A 465 18.93 16.17 29.40
N ASN A 466 18.74 16.79 28.22
CA ASN A 466 19.11 16.21 26.93
C ASN A 466 20.64 16.00 26.83
N THR A 467 21.45 16.80 27.53
CA THR A 467 22.91 16.57 27.66
C THR A 467 23.25 15.44 28.64
N LEU A 468 22.54 15.34 29.78
CA LEU A 468 22.71 14.27 30.78
C LEU A 468 22.23 12.89 30.30
N LEU A 469 21.13 12.86 29.55
CA LEU A 469 20.43 11.65 29.11
C LEU A 469 20.58 11.42 27.59
N ALA A 470 21.66 11.95 27.01
CA ALA A 470 22.07 11.68 25.63
C ALA A 470 22.48 10.21 25.46
N GLY A 471 21.62 9.38 24.88
CA GLY A 471 21.90 7.94 24.78
C GLY A 471 21.07 7.17 23.75
N LYS A 472 21.37 5.88 23.63
CA LYS A 472 20.53 4.90 22.94
C LYS A 472 19.98 3.93 23.98
N TYR A 473 18.68 4.01 24.24
CA TYR A 473 18.03 3.22 25.28
C TYR A 473 17.33 1.99 24.73
N MET A 474 17.39 0.90 25.50
CA MET A 474 16.70 -0.36 25.21
C MET A 474 15.43 -0.47 26.06
N PRO A 475 14.44 -1.29 25.66
CA PRO A 475 13.31 -1.66 26.51
C PRO A 475 13.80 -2.20 27.87
N GLY A 476 13.33 -1.61 28.98
CA GLY A 476 13.77 -1.93 30.33
C GLY A 476 14.93 -1.08 30.88
N CYS A 477 15.48 -0.14 30.09
CA CYS A 477 16.45 0.83 30.60
C CYS A 477 15.88 1.71 31.72
N LYS A 478 16.73 2.08 32.66
CA LYS A 478 16.47 3.07 33.70
C LYS A 478 17.72 3.91 33.96
N GLU A 479 17.55 5.23 34.02
CA GLU A 479 18.58 6.18 34.49
C GLU A 479 18.04 6.97 35.70
N ASN A 480 18.92 7.46 36.56
CA ASN A 480 18.57 8.34 37.69
C ASN A 480 19.16 9.73 37.47
N PHE A 481 18.43 10.78 37.85
CA PHE A 481 18.98 12.13 37.90
C PHE A 481 18.32 12.98 39.00
N THR A 482 19.05 14.01 39.46
CA THR A 482 18.58 14.95 40.49
C THR A 482 18.81 16.40 40.03
N ILE A 483 17.91 17.31 40.42
CA ILE A 483 18.05 18.76 40.17
C ILE A 483 18.28 19.47 41.51
N LYS A 484 19.39 20.20 41.59
CA LYS A 484 19.78 21.03 42.74
C LYS A 484 19.63 22.51 42.42
N LEU A 485 19.12 23.27 43.38
CA LEU A 485 18.94 24.72 43.33
C LEU A 485 19.74 25.37 44.45
N ILE A 486 20.52 26.40 44.16
CA ILE A 486 21.33 27.14 45.14
C ILE A 486 21.00 28.63 45.04
N ASN A 487 20.72 29.26 46.17
CA ASN A 487 20.44 30.70 46.24
C ASN A 487 21.58 31.44 46.95
N ASN A 488 22.43 32.15 46.20
CA ASN A 488 23.48 33.03 46.75
C ASN A 488 23.14 34.52 46.60
N SER A 489 21.93 34.87 46.19
CA SER A 489 21.61 36.21 45.67
C SER A 489 21.63 37.35 46.69
N GLY A 490 21.30 37.05 47.96
CA GLY A 490 20.92 38.05 48.97
C GLY A 490 19.40 38.19 49.15
N ILE A 491 18.60 37.60 48.25
CA ILE A 491 17.14 37.69 48.19
C ILE A 491 16.52 36.33 48.51
N ASP A 492 15.45 36.29 49.29
CA ASP A 492 14.65 35.09 49.51
C ASP A 492 13.68 34.86 48.33
N TYR A 493 13.62 33.63 47.81
CA TYR A 493 12.69 33.23 46.76
C TYR A 493 11.72 32.16 47.27
N SER A 494 10.51 32.13 46.71
CA SER A 494 9.55 31.05 46.94
C SER A 494 9.06 30.47 45.62
N TYR A 495 8.76 29.17 45.65
CA TYR A 495 8.18 28.44 44.53
C TYR A 495 6.79 28.99 44.15
N VAL A 496 6.55 29.19 42.86
CA VAL A 496 5.24 29.56 42.32
C VAL A 496 4.42 28.28 42.22
N ASN A 497 3.36 28.15 43.03
CA ASN A 497 2.49 26.96 43.03
C ASN A 497 1.98 26.61 41.62
N ASN A 498 1.95 25.31 41.30
CA ASN A 498 1.61 24.76 40.00
C ASN A 498 2.49 25.24 38.82
N SER A 499 3.70 25.77 39.07
CA SER A 499 4.64 26.13 38.00
C SER A 499 5.60 24.99 37.63
N PHE A 500 5.73 23.97 38.48
CA PHE A 500 6.49 22.76 38.15
C PHE A 500 5.77 21.96 37.07
N TYR A 501 6.48 21.66 36.00
CA TYR A 501 5.98 20.82 34.91
C TYR A 501 6.96 19.70 34.58
N ILE A 502 6.39 18.58 34.14
CA ILE A 502 7.06 17.56 33.34
C ILE A 502 6.18 17.37 32.10
N ALA A 503 6.76 17.51 30.91
CA ALA A 503 6.06 17.46 29.62
C ALA A 503 6.80 16.58 28.60
N SER A 504 6.14 16.19 27.51
CA SER A 504 6.84 15.76 26.30
C SER A 504 7.65 16.92 25.72
N GLU A 505 8.73 16.61 25.00
CA GLU A 505 9.38 17.60 24.14
C GLU A 505 8.49 17.83 22.91
N SER A 506 7.97 19.05 22.76
CA SER A 506 7.08 19.42 21.66
C SER A 506 7.85 20.00 20.49
N LEU A 507 7.57 19.47 19.29
CA LEU A 507 8.08 20.00 18.02
C LEU A 507 7.11 20.99 17.36
N ALA A 508 6.00 21.36 18.01
CA ALA A 508 4.94 22.18 17.41
C ALA A 508 5.41 23.56 16.93
N SER A 509 6.45 24.12 17.55
CA SER A 509 7.08 25.39 17.14
C SER A 509 7.90 25.29 15.83
N GLN A 510 8.10 24.08 15.30
CA GLN A 510 8.85 23.80 14.07
C GLN A 510 7.94 23.41 12.90
N TYR A 511 6.61 23.41 13.09
CA TYR A 511 5.63 22.97 12.08
C TYR A 511 4.94 24.15 11.40
N GLU A 512 4.99 24.18 10.07
CA GLU A 512 4.06 24.95 9.24
C GLU A 512 3.15 23.99 8.44
N GLU A 513 1.88 24.34 8.21
CA GLU A 513 0.97 23.50 7.39
C GLU A 513 1.51 23.23 5.98
N THR A 514 2.34 24.14 5.47
CA THR A 514 3.05 24.06 4.18
C THR A 514 4.31 23.16 4.19
N ASP A 515 4.73 22.65 5.34
CA ASP A 515 5.87 21.72 5.41
C ASP A 515 5.59 20.40 4.69
N ALA A 516 6.67 19.82 4.16
CA ALA A 516 6.65 18.51 3.53
C ALA A 516 6.01 17.45 4.44
N LYS A 517 5.07 16.70 3.88
CA LYS A 517 4.49 15.52 4.54
C LYS A 517 5.38 14.31 4.28
N TYR A 518 5.39 13.39 5.23
CA TYR A 518 6.16 12.16 5.13
C TYR A 518 5.53 11.18 4.14
N SER A 519 6.37 10.53 3.33
CA SER A 519 5.95 9.41 2.50
C SER A 519 7.03 8.33 2.42
N TYR A 520 6.60 7.10 2.18
CA TYR A 520 7.47 5.94 2.00
C TYR A 520 6.90 5.07 0.88
N THR A 521 7.41 5.25 -0.33
CA THR A 521 6.99 4.51 -1.52
C THR A 521 8.06 3.48 -1.91
N TRP A 522 7.69 2.54 -2.79
CA TRP A 522 8.63 1.55 -3.32
C TRP A 522 8.87 1.75 -4.81
N ASN A 523 10.13 2.00 -5.16
CA ASN A 523 10.59 2.13 -6.53
C ASN A 523 10.83 0.73 -7.11
N TYR A 524 9.89 0.24 -7.93
CA TYR A 524 9.93 -1.13 -8.46
C TYR A 524 11.13 -1.35 -9.39
N ASP A 525 11.38 -0.41 -10.32
CA ASP A 525 12.47 -0.48 -11.31
C ASP A 525 13.86 -0.61 -10.67
N THR A 526 14.11 0.17 -9.61
CA THR A 526 15.40 0.14 -8.90
C THR A 526 15.40 -0.80 -7.69
N SER A 527 14.25 -1.36 -7.32
CA SER A 527 14.01 -2.19 -6.12
C SER A 527 14.52 -1.54 -4.83
N LYS A 528 14.11 -0.30 -4.58
CA LYS A 528 14.52 0.53 -3.43
C LYS A 528 13.36 1.28 -2.82
N GLU A 529 13.56 1.71 -1.59
CA GLU A 529 12.68 2.66 -0.91
C GLU A 529 12.98 4.11 -1.33
N ASP A 530 11.94 4.84 -1.75
CA ASP A 530 11.97 6.29 -1.93
C ASP A 530 11.25 6.92 -0.70
N ILE A 531 11.90 7.88 -0.04
CA ILE A 531 11.45 8.41 1.26
C ILE A 531 11.47 9.93 1.28
N ILE A 532 10.30 10.56 1.41
CA ILE A 532 10.19 11.97 1.79
C ILE A 532 10.13 12.03 3.31
N SER A 533 11.11 12.69 3.94
CA SER A 533 11.09 12.95 5.38
C SER A 533 10.31 14.23 5.67
N GLY A 534 9.43 14.19 6.68
CA GLY A 534 8.46 15.26 6.92
C GLY A 534 7.48 14.93 8.04
N TRP A 535 6.36 15.66 8.09
CA TRP A 535 5.33 15.46 9.11
C TRP A 535 4.33 14.37 8.70
N VAL A 536 3.85 13.56 9.64
CA VAL A 536 2.71 12.65 9.38
C VAL A 536 1.47 13.51 9.21
N ASP A 537 0.84 13.43 8.03
CA ASP A 537 -0.19 14.41 7.67
C ASP A 537 -1.44 14.26 8.54
N GLY A 538 -1.95 15.38 9.04
CA GLY A 538 -3.10 15.43 9.95
C GLY A 538 -2.94 14.67 11.29
N ALA A 539 -1.73 14.34 11.74
CA ALA A 539 -1.49 13.62 13.01
C ALA A 539 -1.01 14.55 14.14
N ILE A 540 -1.74 14.57 15.26
CA ILE A 540 -1.49 15.44 16.42
C ILE A 540 -1.52 14.62 17.72
N GLY A 541 -0.40 14.59 18.44
CA GLY A 541 -0.25 13.89 19.71
C GLY A 541 -1.16 14.41 20.83
N PHE A 542 -1.22 13.63 21.91
CA PHE A 542 -2.01 13.93 23.12
C PHE A 542 -1.64 15.29 23.77
N ASP A 543 -0.43 15.77 23.52
CA ASP A 543 0.16 17.02 23.99
C ASP A 543 -0.07 18.21 23.04
N GLY A 544 -0.75 17.98 21.90
CA GLY A 544 -0.91 18.95 20.82
C GLY A 544 0.24 19.01 19.83
N SER A 545 1.26 18.14 19.93
CA SER A 545 2.41 18.15 19.02
C SER A 545 2.10 17.46 17.69
N PRO A 546 2.40 18.06 16.53
CA PRO A 546 2.41 17.34 15.25
C PRO A 546 3.53 16.29 15.23
N LEU A 547 3.32 15.17 14.51
CA LEU A 547 4.24 14.03 14.55
C LEU A 547 5.28 14.05 13.42
N LEU A 548 6.57 14.15 13.77
CA LEU A 548 7.68 14.17 12.80
C LEU A 548 8.13 12.75 12.41
N ALA A 549 8.13 12.45 11.12
CA ALA A 549 8.52 11.17 10.52
C ALA A 549 9.79 11.30 9.65
N LEU A 550 10.88 10.69 10.14
CA LEU A 550 12.19 10.61 9.48
C LEU A 550 12.59 9.15 9.22
N SER A 551 13.37 8.90 8.16
CA SER A 551 13.81 7.55 7.76
C SER A 551 14.48 6.75 8.88
N ASN A 552 15.45 7.34 9.58
CA ASN A 552 16.30 6.62 10.55
C ASN A 552 16.07 6.99 12.02
N SER A 553 15.37 8.08 12.32
CA SER A 553 15.27 8.65 13.68
C SER A 553 14.05 9.59 13.81
N ALA A 554 12.84 9.01 13.87
CA ALA A 554 11.58 9.77 13.90
C ALA A 554 10.98 9.88 15.29
N TRP A 555 10.08 10.84 15.49
CA TRP A 555 9.20 10.90 16.67
C TRP A 555 7.91 10.08 16.47
N SER A 556 7.61 9.65 15.24
CA SER A 556 6.51 8.75 14.93
C SER A 556 6.88 7.25 15.10
N PRO A 557 5.89 6.39 15.43
CA PRO A 557 6.05 4.94 15.45
C PRO A 557 6.37 4.38 14.06
N ASN A 558 7.01 3.20 14.01
CA ASN A 558 7.19 2.43 12.78
C ASN A 558 5.89 1.68 12.42
N ARG A 559 5.56 1.54 11.14
CA ARG A 559 4.58 0.51 10.73
C ARG A 559 5.20 -0.89 10.90
N THR A 560 4.39 -1.84 11.34
CA THR A 560 4.83 -3.21 11.64
C THR A 560 4.02 -4.27 10.90
N ALA A 561 4.64 -5.42 10.64
CA ALA A 561 3.95 -6.64 10.22
C ALA A 561 3.17 -7.27 11.40
N ASN A 562 2.16 -6.54 11.92
CA ASN A 562 1.26 -7.02 12.95
C ASN A 562 0.26 -8.05 12.39
N LYS A 563 -0.44 -8.77 13.28
CA LYS A 563 -1.32 -9.88 12.87
C LYS A 563 -2.56 -9.45 12.08
N ALA A 564 -2.99 -8.19 12.18
CA ALA A 564 -4.08 -7.67 11.36
C ALA A 564 -3.60 -7.45 9.91
N LEU A 565 -2.45 -6.80 9.69
CA LEU A 565 -1.90 -6.67 8.34
C LEU A 565 -1.50 -8.02 7.73
N LEU A 566 -0.97 -8.96 8.51
CA LEU A 566 -0.63 -10.30 7.99
C LEU A 566 -1.86 -11.15 7.62
N PHE A 567 -3.00 -10.96 8.28
CA PHE A 567 -4.28 -11.53 7.84
C PHE A 567 -4.80 -10.83 6.58
N LEU A 568 -4.74 -9.50 6.52
CA LEU A 568 -5.15 -8.75 5.33
C LEU A 568 -4.36 -9.21 4.08
N LEU A 569 -3.05 -9.38 4.23
CA LEU A 569 -2.14 -9.84 3.18
C LEU A 569 -2.32 -11.33 2.82
N SER A 570 -2.73 -12.22 3.74
CA SER A 570 -2.95 -13.63 3.38
C SER A 570 -4.17 -13.85 2.48
N GLU A 571 -5.14 -12.94 2.53
CA GLU A 571 -6.39 -13.02 1.76
C GLU A 571 -6.39 -12.11 0.52
N TYR A 572 -5.87 -10.86 0.64
CA TYR A 572 -6.03 -9.76 -0.31
C TYR A 572 -4.73 -9.21 -0.94
N ALA A 573 -3.57 -9.86 -0.70
CA ALA A 573 -2.36 -9.64 -1.52
C ALA A 573 -2.58 -10.05 -2.98
N GLU A 574 -1.69 -9.58 -3.86
CA GLU A 574 -1.66 -9.96 -5.28
C GLU A 574 -1.41 -11.46 -5.46
N LYS A 575 -1.91 -12.03 -6.56
CA LYS A 575 -2.01 -13.49 -6.78
C LYS A 575 -0.64 -14.18 -6.66
N GLU A 576 0.39 -13.50 -7.13
CA GLU A 576 1.80 -13.85 -7.17
C GLU A 576 2.48 -13.74 -5.78
N ASP A 577 1.90 -12.92 -4.90
CA ASP A 577 2.44 -12.54 -3.60
C ASP A 577 1.71 -13.23 -2.41
N LEU A 578 0.47 -13.72 -2.59
CA LEU A 578 -0.30 -14.47 -1.57
C LEU A 578 0.50 -15.61 -0.91
N ALA A 579 1.30 -16.35 -1.69
CA ALA A 579 2.12 -17.46 -1.21
C ALA A 579 3.21 -17.06 -0.21
N LYS A 580 3.52 -15.76 -0.08
CA LYS A 580 4.45 -15.20 0.92
C LYS A 580 3.78 -14.94 2.27
N PHE A 581 2.45 -14.91 2.30
CA PHE A 581 1.63 -14.56 3.46
C PHE A 581 0.77 -15.72 3.98
N ASN A 582 0.66 -16.83 3.25
CA ASN A 582 -0.19 -17.96 3.61
C ASN A 582 0.59 -19.29 3.68
N ASN A 583 0.50 -19.98 4.83
CA ASN A 583 1.05 -21.33 5.06
C ASN A 583 0.02 -22.43 4.67
N GLY A 584 -0.46 -22.40 3.43
CA GLY A 584 -1.49 -23.31 2.91
C GLY A 584 -2.91 -22.80 3.14
N ASP A 585 -3.35 -22.79 4.40
CA ASP A 585 -4.71 -22.39 4.81
C ASP A 585 -4.72 -21.35 5.97
N ALA A 586 -3.60 -20.65 6.22
CA ALA A 586 -3.48 -19.77 7.39
C ALA A 586 -2.44 -18.64 7.21
N PRO A 587 -2.69 -17.43 7.75
CA PRO A 587 -1.72 -16.32 7.74
C PRO A 587 -0.37 -16.70 8.37
N VAL A 588 0.73 -16.17 7.83
CA VAL A 588 2.05 -16.24 8.47
C VAL A 588 2.02 -15.58 9.84
N THR A 589 2.61 -16.23 10.85
CA THR A 589 2.60 -15.75 12.24
C THR A 589 3.65 -14.66 12.51
N SER A 590 4.62 -14.52 11.61
CA SER A 590 5.58 -13.42 11.53
C SER A 590 6.06 -13.29 10.09
N PHE A 591 6.45 -12.08 9.68
CA PHE A 591 6.99 -11.78 8.35
C PHE A 591 8.37 -11.14 8.50
N PRO A 592 9.44 -11.64 7.84
CA PRO A 592 10.79 -11.21 8.13
C PRO A 592 11.09 -9.83 7.55
N ASN A 593 11.70 -8.96 8.35
CA ASN A 593 12.28 -7.71 7.87
C ASN A 593 13.53 -8.05 7.03
N ASN A 594 13.41 -7.82 5.73
CA ASN A 594 14.49 -7.70 4.76
C ASN A 594 14.05 -6.68 3.69
N LYS A 595 15.00 -6.04 2.98
CA LYS A 595 14.69 -4.98 2.02
C LYS A 595 13.61 -5.36 0.97
N PRO A 596 13.68 -6.51 0.27
CA PRO A 596 12.65 -6.93 -0.69
C PRO A 596 11.23 -7.04 -0.10
N ASN A 597 11.12 -7.27 1.22
CA ASN A 597 9.85 -7.33 1.92
C ASN A 597 9.27 -5.96 2.31
N HIS A 598 9.99 -4.85 2.11
CA HIS A 598 9.48 -3.52 2.46
C HIS A 598 8.29 -3.09 1.60
N LYS A 599 8.25 -3.50 0.31
CA LYS A 599 7.17 -3.11 -0.62
C LYS A 599 5.77 -3.47 -0.12
N TYR A 600 5.62 -4.56 0.63
CA TYR A 600 4.31 -5.11 1.03
C TYR A 600 3.60 -4.33 2.15
N LEU A 601 4.27 -3.35 2.75
CA LEU A 601 3.72 -2.50 3.80
C LEU A 601 3.74 -1.00 3.41
N THR A 602 4.10 -0.65 2.18
CA THR A 602 3.98 0.74 1.70
C THR A 602 2.51 1.14 1.59
N ASP A 603 2.27 2.44 1.54
CA ASP A 603 0.93 2.99 1.32
C ASP A 603 0.37 2.51 -0.02
N ASP A 604 1.17 2.55 -1.10
CA ASP A 604 0.77 2.13 -2.45
C ASP A 604 0.27 0.67 -2.50
N TYR A 605 1.02 -0.25 -1.87
CA TYR A 605 0.66 -1.68 -1.90
C TYR A 605 -0.50 -1.99 -0.94
N LEU A 606 -0.50 -1.41 0.26
CA LEU A 606 -1.59 -1.60 1.22
C LEU A 606 -2.90 -0.95 0.75
N ASP A 607 -2.86 0.15 0.00
CA ASP A 607 -4.01 0.78 -0.63
C ASP A 607 -4.74 -0.18 -1.59
N GLY A 608 -4.02 -0.81 -2.51
CA GLY A 608 -4.57 -1.82 -3.43
C GLY A 608 -5.12 -3.03 -2.67
N VAL A 609 -4.43 -3.49 -1.63
CA VAL A 609 -4.90 -4.58 -0.75
C VAL A 609 -6.19 -4.20 0.01
N LEU A 610 -6.28 -2.99 0.56
CA LEU A 610 -7.44 -2.48 1.29
C LEU A 610 -8.65 -2.29 0.38
N LYS A 611 -8.45 -1.79 -0.85
CA LYS A 611 -9.47 -1.71 -1.91
C LYS A 611 -10.04 -3.09 -2.26
N ARG A 612 -9.17 -4.10 -2.47
CA ARG A 612 -9.57 -5.50 -2.67
C ARG A 612 -10.33 -6.08 -1.47
N ALA A 613 -10.07 -5.60 -0.26
CA ALA A 613 -10.73 -6.04 0.98
C ALA A 613 -12.07 -5.33 1.28
N GLY A 614 -12.44 -4.26 0.57
CA GLY A 614 -13.71 -3.53 0.74
C GLY A 614 -13.63 -2.14 1.36
N TYR A 615 -12.43 -1.59 1.51
CA TYR A 615 -12.19 -0.23 2.01
C TYR A 615 -11.89 0.74 0.86
N ALA A 616 -11.93 2.05 1.12
CA ALA A 616 -11.65 3.08 0.12
C ALA A 616 -10.17 3.12 -0.31
N GLY A 617 -9.24 2.70 0.56
CA GLY A 617 -7.80 2.77 0.33
C GLY A 617 -7.01 2.84 1.63
N ILE A 618 -5.75 3.29 1.54
CA ILE A 618 -4.85 3.47 2.71
C ILE A 618 -5.39 4.45 3.77
N GLU A 619 -6.21 5.42 3.35
CA GLU A 619 -6.89 6.36 4.25
C GLU A 619 -7.74 5.64 5.32
N GLU A 620 -8.36 4.52 4.97
CA GLU A 620 -9.21 3.70 5.86
C GLU A 620 -8.46 2.56 6.58
N LEU A 621 -7.12 2.59 6.61
CA LEU A 621 -6.33 1.61 7.38
C LEU A 621 -6.75 1.55 8.87
N ASN A 622 -7.17 2.68 9.44
CA ASN A 622 -7.76 2.73 10.78
C ASN A 622 -9.13 2.03 10.87
N HIS A 623 -10.03 2.21 9.89
CA HIS A 623 -11.30 1.48 9.84
C HIS A 623 -11.05 -0.02 9.76
N TYR A 624 -10.08 -0.46 8.95
CA TYR A 624 -9.66 -1.86 8.90
C TYR A 624 -9.19 -2.40 10.27
N TYR A 625 -8.36 -1.66 11.01
CA TYR A 625 -7.97 -2.07 12.36
C TYR A 625 -9.17 -2.12 13.31
N VAL A 626 -10.05 -1.11 13.31
CA VAL A 626 -11.26 -1.06 14.15
C VAL A 626 -12.15 -2.27 13.87
N ASP A 627 -12.44 -2.57 12.60
CA ASP A 627 -13.29 -3.70 12.24
C ASP A 627 -12.61 -5.05 12.53
N TYR A 628 -11.32 -5.22 12.22
CA TYR A 628 -10.57 -6.45 12.51
C TYR A 628 -10.59 -6.76 14.01
N TYR A 629 -10.35 -5.77 14.87
CA TYR A 629 -10.33 -5.99 16.31
C TYR A 629 -11.71 -6.16 16.91
N ASN A 630 -12.71 -5.41 16.45
CA ASN A 630 -14.12 -5.66 16.79
C ASN A 630 -14.55 -7.08 16.41
N LYS A 631 -14.16 -7.55 15.21
CA LYS A 631 -14.46 -8.89 14.71
C LYS A 631 -13.73 -9.98 15.50
N PHE A 632 -12.46 -9.79 15.84
CA PHE A 632 -11.62 -10.78 16.53
C PHE A 632 -11.99 -10.92 18.02
N TYR A 633 -12.34 -9.82 18.68
CA TYR A 633 -12.63 -9.80 20.13
C TYR A 633 -14.12 -9.72 20.49
N GLY A 634 -15.01 -9.46 19.53
CA GLY A 634 -16.45 -9.33 19.77
C GLY A 634 -16.84 -8.00 20.43
N THR A 635 -16.20 -6.90 20.01
CA THR A 635 -16.42 -5.54 20.53
C THR A 635 -17.04 -4.61 19.49
N ASN A 636 -17.30 -3.36 19.89
CA ASN A 636 -17.93 -2.32 19.08
C ASN A 636 -17.23 -0.96 19.24
N ALA A 637 -15.90 -0.96 19.38
CA ALA A 637 -15.10 0.26 19.42
C ALA A 637 -15.27 1.05 18.11
N THR A 638 -15.21 2.38 18.21
CA THR A 638 -15.44 3.33 17.12
C THR A 638 -14.18 4.10 16.72
N SER A 639 -13.09 3.88 17.45
CA SER A 639 -11.75 4.39 17.19
C SER A 639 -10.70 3.43 17.76
N ILE A 640 -9.46 3.55 17.30
CA ILE A 640 -8.29 2.89 17.88
C ILE A 640 -8.00 3.47 19.27
N ASP A 641 -8.36 4.74 19.51
CA ASP A 641 -8.26 5.33 20.85
C ASP A 641 -9.24 4.68 21.86
N GLU A 642 -10.39 4.15 21.45
CA GLU A 642 -11.25 3.35 22.34
C GLU A 642 -10.68 1.97 22.69
N PHE A 643 -9.59 1.51 22.05
CA PHE A 643 -9.08 0.16 22.25
C PHE A 643 -8.59 -0.10 23.70
N PRO A 644 -8.95 -1.26 24.28
CA PRO A 644 -8.35 -1.75 25.52
C PRO A 644 -6.90 -2.21 25.28
N LEU A 645 -6.11 -2.25 26.36
CA LEU A 645 -4.67 -2.49 26.34
C LEU A 645 -4.27 -3.74 25.53
N GLU A 646 -5.05 -4.82 25.61
CA GLU A 646 -4.81 -6.08 24.91
C GLU A 646 -4.96 -6.06 23.38
N PHE A 647 -5.58 -5.04 22.79
CA PHE A 647 -5.62 -4.86 21.32
C PHE A 647 -4.38 -4.07 20.86
N LEU A 648 -3.78 -3.29 21.76
CA LEU A 648 -2.59 -2.50 21.48
C LEU A 648 -1.31 -3.33 21.64
N VAL A 649 -1.15 -4.02 22.78
CA VAL A 649 0.13 -4.67 23.14
C VAL A 649 0.26 -6.10 22.62
N SER A 650 1.37 -6.37 21.95
CA SER A 650 1.65 -7.71 21.42
C SER A 650 2.27 -8.62 22.47
N GLY A 651 1.52 -9.66 22.87
CA GLY A 651 2.08 -10.82 23.55
C GLY A 651 2.37 -11.95 22.58
N SER A 652 3.17 -12.94 22.98
CA SER A 652 3.45 -14.15 22.18
C SER A 652 2.19 -14.93 21.76
N SER A 653 1.04 -14.67 22.41
CA SER A 653 -0.28 -15.20 22.04
C SER A 653 -1.32 -14.16 21.60
N LYS A 654 -1.05 -12.84 21.65
CA LYS A 654 -2.05 -11.77 21.38
C LYS A 654 -1.73 -10.90 20.16
N PRO A 655 -2.69 -10.63 19.25
CA PRO A 655 -2.53 -9.77 18.08
C PRO A 655 -2.54 -8.27 18.42
N GLY A 656 -1.55 -7.76 19.18
CA GLY A 656 -1.45 -6.31 19.39
C GLY A 656 -1.12 -5.54 18.10
N ILE A 657 -1.70 -4.35 17.89
CA ILE A 657 -1.41 -3.47 16.73
C ILE A 657 0.08 -3.09 16.68
N PHE A 658 0.70 -2.89 17.83
CA PHE A 658 2.14 -2.62 18.00
C PHE A 658 3.02 -3.88 17.89
N GLY A 659 2.49 -4.96 17.32
CA GLY A 659 3.14 -6.26 17.24
C GLY A 659 3.88 -6.55 15.95
N GLY A 660 4.62 -7.66 15.96
CA GLY A 660 5.36 -8.16 14.79
C GLY A 660 6.72 -7.50 14.59
N ASN A 661 7.27 -7.63 13.38
CA ASN A 661 8.52 -6.99 13.00
C ASN A 661 8.22 -5.59 12.45
N ARG A 662 9.00 -4.57 12.88
CA ARG A 662 9.00 -3.27 12.21
C ARG A 662 9.75 -3.34 10.89
N PHE A 663 9.41 -2.44 9.98
CA PHE A 663 10.13 -2.21 8.72
C PHE A 663 10.87 -0.86 8.79
N ASN A 664 11.53 -0.38 7.72
CA ASN A 664 12.22 0.92 7.75
C ASN A 664 11.29 2.11 7.42
N MET A 665 10.01 1.99 7.77
CA MET A 665 8.93 2.91 7.43
C MET A 665 8.21 3.37 8.70
N ARG A 666 7.79 4.64 8.73
CA ARG A 666 6.92 5.18 9.77
C ARG A 666 5.47 4.97 9.39
N GLU A 667 4.61 4.98 10.41
CA GLU A 667 3.16 4.96 10.17
C GLU A 667 2.71 6.29 9.56
N THR A 668 1.84 6.21 8.55
CA THR A 668 1.33 7.36 7.79
C THR A 668 -0.15 7.63 8.07
N ASN A 669 -0.93 6.61 8.48
CA ASN A 669 -2.31 6.83 8.91
C ASN A 669 -2.30 7.56 10.27
N PRO A 670 -2.95 8.73 10.37
CA PRO A 670 -2.73 9.63 11.51
C PRO A 670 -3.28 9.07 12.82
N GLU A 671 -4.40 8.34 12.81
CA GLU A 671 -4.96 7.73 14.02
C GLU A 671 -4.03 6.63 14.57
N VAL A 672 -3.43 5.82 13.69
CA VAL A 672 -2.50 4.75 14.09
C VAL A 672 -1.18 5.35 14.60
N ALA A 673 -0.69 6.43 13.97
CA ALA A 673 0.49 7.16 14.39
C ALA A 673 0.31 7.86 15.74
N GLU A 674 -0.82 8.56 15.93
CA GLU A 674 -1.24 9.16 17.21
C GLU A 674 -1.35 8.10 18.30
N CYS A 675 -2.00 6.96 18.03
CA CYS A 675 -2.14 5.90 19.02
C CYS A 675 -0.78 5.40 19.52
N GLY A 676 0.19 5.19 18.63
CA GLY A 676 1.55 4.77 19.01
C GLY A 676 2.31 5.84 19.79
N TYR A 677 2.29 7.11 19.35
CA TYR A 677 2.93 8.21 20.07
C TYR A 677 2.33 8.41 21.47
N ASN A 678 0.99 8.49 21.55
CA ASN A 678 0.26 8.70 22.80
C ASN A 678 0.49 7.53 23.76
N PHE A 679 0.49 6.29 23.26
CA PHE A 679 0.80 5.12 24.07
C PHE A 679 2.23 5.15 24.62
N PHE A 680 3.23 5.57 23.83
CA PHE A 680 4.61 5.67 24.31
C PHE A 680 4.72 6.57 25.55
N TYR A 681 4.18 7.79 25.49
CA TYR A 681 4.26 8.77 26.59
C TYR A 681 3.31 8.49 27.77
N ASN A 682 2.33 7.58 27.63
CA ASN A 682 1.39 7.20 28.70
C ASN A 682 1.66 5.80 29.31
N TYR A 683 2.35 4.90 28.61
CA TYR A 683 2.59 3.50 29.03
C TYR A 683 4.06 3.04 28.97
N CYS A 684 4.86 3.55 28.02
CA CYS A 684 6.26 3.10 27.84
C CYS A 684 7.25 3.95 28.63
N LEU A 685 7.10 5.27 28.63
CA LEU A 685 8.02 6.22 29.26
C LEU A 685 7.46 6.78 30.56
N SER A 686 8.28 6.89 31.60
CA SER A 686 7.90 7.48 32.90
C SER A 686 9.09 8.13 33.61
N LEU A 687 8.83 9.22 34.34
CA LEU A 687 9.77 9.84 35.27
C LEU A 687 9.27 9.57 36.70
N LEU A 688 9.79 8.53 37.33
CA LEU A 688 9.33 8.02 38.62
C LEU A 688 10.12 8.66 39.78
N PRO A 689 9.48 9.34 40.75
CA PRO A 689 10.18 9.90 41.91
C PRO A 689 10.81 8.84 42.81
N ASP A 690 11.91 9.20 43.46
CA ASP A 690 12.64 8.32 44.37
C ASP A 690 11.79 7.84 45.56
N GLY A 691 12.04 6.60 45.96
CA GLY A 691 11.29 5.91 47.02
C GLY A 691 9.95 5.30 46.59
N ILE A 692 9.44 5.63 45.40
CA ILE A 692 8.24 5.00 44.84
C ILE A 692 8.58 3.64 44.21
N SER A 693 7.63 2.70 44.23
CA SER A 693 7.80 1.38 43.61
C SER A 693 7.79 1.47 42.08
N GLN A 694 8.69 0.75 41.41
CA GLN A 694 8.67 0.62 39.94
C GLN A 694 7.34 0.02 39.41
N THR A 695 6.58 -0.72 40.22
CA THR A 695 5.24 -1.19 39.86
C THR A 695 4.20 -0.08 39.68
N GLU A 696 4.52 1.13 40.16
CA GLU A 696 3.69 2.33 40.08
C GLU A 696 4.23 3.33 39.03
N SER A 697 5.26 2.96 38.25
CA SER A 697 5.89 3.82 37.23
C SER A 697 4.90 4.54 36.33
N ARG A 698 3.90 3.80 35.81
CA ARG A 698 2.84 4.31 34.93
C ARG A 698 1.95 5.38 35.55
N ASN A 699 1.90 5.50 36.88
CA ASN A 699 1.21 6.62 37.54
C ASN A 699 1.96 7.95 37.31
N TYR A 700 3.24 7.87 36.96
CA TYR A 700 4.18 8.97 36.68
C TYR A 700 4.70 8.90 35.23
N SER A 701 3.85 8.43 34.31
CA SER A 701 4.07 8.57 32.86
C SER A 701 4.06 10.04 32.48
N ILE A 702 4.71 10.41 31.36
CA ILE A 702 4.77 11.81 30.91
C ILE A 702 3.36 12.39 30.70
N GLY A 703 2.43 11.60 30.13
CA GLY A 703 1.03 12.02 29.99
C GLY A 703 0.33 12.28 31.34
N ASN A 704 0.58 11.45 32.35
CA ASN A 704 0.05 11.69 33.70
C ASN A 704 0.63 12.95 34.34
N TRP A 705 1.91 13.26 34.08
CA TRP A 705 2.53 14.51 34.54
C TRP A 705 1.86 15.73 33.91
N MET A 706 1.66 15.74 32.59
CA MET A 706 1.02 16.86 31.89
C MET A 706 -0.44 17.08 32.28
N ARG A 707 -1.18 16.00 32.62
CA ARG A 707 -2.56 16.10 33.14
C ARG A 707 -2.63 16.39 34.65
N GLY A 708 -1.49 16.53 35.34
CA GLY A 708 -1.42 16.78 36.80
C GLY A 708 -1.84 15.59 37.68
N GLU A 709 -1.95 14.40 37.10
CA GLU A 709 -2.51 13.19 37.73
C GLU A 709 -1.56 12.52 38.74
N THR A 710 -0.30 12.96 38.82
CA THR A 710 0.72 12.38 39.71
C THR A 710 0.60 12.83 41.17
N GLY A 711 -0.08 13.94 41.45
CA GLY A 711 -0.25 14.50 42.80
C GLY A 711 1.02 15.07 43.44
N TYR A 712 2.09 15.27 42.67
CA TYR A 712 3.45 15.56 43.18
C TYR A 712 3.73 17.02 43.59
N GLU A 713 2.85 17.96 43.24
CA GLU A 713 2.96 19.41 43.54
C GLU A 713 3.28 19.70 45.03
N GLU A 714 2.73 18.91 45.96
CA GLU A 714 3.01 19.06 47.39
C GLU A 714 4.48 18.74 47.74
N SER A 715 5.09 17.77 47.06
CA SER A 715 6.49 17.38 47.25
C SER A 715 7.45 18.44 46.73
N VAL A 716 7.15 19.07 45.59
CA VAL A 716 7.95 20.18 45.05
C VAL A 716 7.88 21.39 45.99
N ARG A 717 6.68 21.77 46.44
CA ARG A 717 6.50 22.87 47.39
C ARG A 717 7.22 22.60 48.73
N ALA A 718 7.26 21.34 49.19
CA ALA A 718 8.00 20.95 50.39
C ALA A 718 9.53 21.04 50.20
N SER A 719 10.07 20.60 49.05
CA SER A 719 11.50 20.75 48.72
C SER A 719 11.96 22.21 48.64
N LEU A 720 11.07 23.14 48.34
CA LEU A 720 11.38 24.57 48.13
C LEU A 720 10.82 25.50 49.22
N ALA A 721 10.31 24.96 50.33
CA ALA A 721 9.65 25.73 51.38
C ALA A 721 10.57 26.74 52.09
N ASP A 722 11.83 26.36 52.33
CA ASP A 722 12.83 27.13 53.08
C ASP A 722 13.94 27.74 52.17
N PHE A 723 13.66 27.98 50.87
CA PHE A 723 14.65 28.39 49.84
C PHE A 723 15.12 29.86 49.93
N THR A 724 15.62 30.19 51.12
CA THR A 724 16.13 31.50 51.54
C THR A 724 17.57 31.74 51.06
N SER A 725 18.03 32.99 51.13
CA SER A 725 19.38 33.35 50.70
C SER A 725 20.46 32.64 51.54
N GLY A 726 21.40 31.98 50.85
CA GLY A 726 22.44 31.14 51.42
C GLY A 726 22.09 29.65 51.54
N THR A 727 20.98 29.20 50.94
CA THR A 727 20.53 27.79 51.00
C THR A 727 20.76 27.01 49.69
N GLU A 728 20.86 25.69 49.84
CA GLU A 728 20.74 24.70 48.77
C GLU A 728 19.44 23.91 48.99
N ALA A 729 18.67 23.72 47.94
CA ALA A 729 17.49 22.88 47.90
C ALA A 729 17.65 21.77 46.85
N GLU A 730 17.10 20.60 47.13
CA GLU A 730 17.14 19.44 46.26
C GLU A 730 15.70 19.02 45.94
N LEU A 731 15.35 18.99 44.65
CA LEU A 731 14.15 18.30 44.20
C LEU A 731 14.42 16.80 44.32
N LEU A 732 13.44 15.99 44.78
CA LEU A 732 13.69 14.55 44.93
C LEU A 732 14.13 13.93 43.60
N GLY A 733 15.09 13.00 43.67
CA GLY A 733 15.63 12.31 42.50
C GLY A 733 14.53 11.67 41.66
N LEU A 734 14.70 11.75 40.34
CA LEU A 734 13.80 11.18 39.36
C LEU A 734 14.50 10.01 38.64
N SER A 735 13.74 8.94 38.46
CA SER A 735 14.12 7.78 37.67
C SER A 735 13.46 7.85 36.31
N MET A 736 14.21 8.11 35.24
CA MET A 736 13.74 7.86 33.87
C MET A 736 13.63 6.35 33.69
N ILE A 737 12.47 5.86 33.25
CA ILE A 737 12.20 4.43 33.05
C ILE A 737 11.55 4.22 31.68
N ILE A 738 12.07 3.26 30.91
CA ILE A 738 11.44 2.73 29.70
C ILE A 738 10.92 1.32 30.01
N ASP A 739 9.61 1.12 29.94
CA ASP A 739 8.95 -0.15 30.25
C ASP A 739 9.32 -1.24 29.23
N GLY A 740 9.99 -2.30 29.71
CA GLY A 740 10.45 -3.41 28.89
C GLY A 740 9.40 -4.43 28.47
N LEU A 741 8.15 -4.32 28.97
CA LEU A 741 7.03 -5.18 28.59
C LEU A 741 6.20 -4.54 27.46
N TYR A 742 6.12 -3.21 27.44
CA TYR A 742 5.28 -2.46 26.49
C TYR A 742 6.07 -1.80 25.35
N THR A 743 7.38 -1.57 25.49
CA THR A 743 8.20 -0.99 24.41
C THR A 743 8.61 -2.06 23.39
N THR A 744 7.78 -2.26 22.36
CA THR A 744 8.00 -3.26 21.30
C THR A 744 8.81 -2.72 20.10
N ASN A 745 8.99 -3.56 19.07
CA ASN A 745 9.61 -3.20 17.79
C ASN A 745 9.05 -1.93 17.14
N VAL A 746 7.80 -1.56 17.41
CA VAL A 746 7.16 -0.34 16.86
C VAL A 746 7.94 0.93 17.22
N TYR A 747 8.62 0.94 18.37
CA TYR A 747 9.42 2.07 18.88
C TYR A 747 10.92 1.95 18.56
N MET A 748 11.36 0.93 17.82
CA MET A 748 12.80 0.79 17.50
C MET A 748 13.24 1.95 16.59
N ASN A 749 14.32 2.64 16.98
CA ASN A 749 14.80 3.88 16.35
C ASN A 749 13.75 5.02 16.36
N MET A 750 12.87 5.07 17.37
CA MET A 750 12.09 6.26 17.69
C MET A 750 12.91 7.19 18.59
N ASN A 751 12.91 8.48 18.26
CA ASN A 751 13.38 9.56 19.12
C ASN A 751 12.28 9.91 20.12
N PHE A 752 12.68 10.35 21.31
CA PHE A 752 11.79 10.83 22.36
C PHE A 752 12.54 11.82 23.24
N GLY A 753 11.80 12.64 23.99
CA GLY A 753 12.34 13.65 24.89
C GLY A 753 11.28 14.17 25.85
N TRP A 754 11.70 14.93 26.85
CA TRP A 754 10.82 15.53 27.85
C TRP A 754 11.40 16.86 28.34
N ALA A 755 10.50 17.76 28.73
CA ALA A 755 10.84 19.00 29.40
C ALA A 755 10.58 18.89 30.89
N ILE A 756 11.43 19.53 31.70
CA ILE A 756 11.21 19.75 33.13
C ILE A 756 11.54 21.20 33.45
N GLY A 757 10.68 21.87 34.21
CA GLY A 757 10.93 23.23 34.67
C GLY A 757 10.06 23.64 35.84
N LEU A 758 10.34 24.83 36.38
CA LEU A 758 9.57 25.48 37.45
C LEU A 758 9.82 26.98 37.48
N LYS A 759 8.97 27.73 38.21
CA LYS A 759 9.17 29.15 38.46
C LYS A 759 9.30 29.47 39.95
N LEU A 760 10.15 30.46 40.24
CA LEU A 760 10.37 31.05 41.56
C LEU A 760 10.05 32.56 41.49
N ILE A 761 9.57 33.12 42.60
CA ILE A 761 9.30 34.55 42.75
C ILE A 761 9.98 35.11 44.00
N SER A 762 10.51 36.33 43.91
CA SER A 762 11.19 37.03 45.01
C SER A 762 10.20 37.42 46.10
N ASN A 763 10.56 37.18 47.36
CA ASN A 763 9.76 37.58 48.52
C ASN A 763 9.95 39.05 48.93
N GLU A 764 10.83 39.79 48.26
CA GLU A 764 10.97 41.23 48.48
C GLU A 764 9.68 41.98 48.10
N THR A 765 9.16 42.74 49.06
CA THR A 765 8.13 43.75 48.83
C THR A 765 8.81 45.03 48.36
N GLU A 766 8.29 45.69 47.33
CA GLU A 766 8.82 46.99 46.86
C GLU A 766 8.97 47.98 48.04
N GLU A 767 10.21 48.43 48.31
CA GLU A 767 10.39 49.51 49.28
C GLU A 767 9.66 50.76 48.78
N PRO A 768 8.87 51.45 49.64
CA PRO A 768 8.17 52.65 49.23
C PRO A 768 9.20 53.71 48.81
N PRO A 769 9.01 54.38 47.65
CA PRO A 769 10.06 55.18 47.02
C PRO A 769 10.58 56.25 47.96
N THR A 770 11.90 56.25 48.19
CA THR A 770 12.56 57.10 49.18
C THR A 770 12.30 58.57 48.84
N PRO A 771 11.74 59.38 49.76
CA PRO A 771 11.35 60.75 49.44
C PRO A 771 12.59 61.59 49.09
N PRO A 772 12.55 62.39 48.01
CA PRO A 772 13.72 63.08 47.50
C PRO A 772 14.29 64.07 48.52
N THR A 773 15.60 63.97 48.77
CA THR A 773 16.34 64.84 49.69
C THR A 773 16.19 66.32 49.29
N PRO A 774 15.87 67.23 50.23
CA PRO A 774 15.76 68.66 49.92
C PRO A 774 17.09 69.26 49.42
N ASN A 775 17.04 69.95 48.27
CA ASN A 775 18.16 70.73 47.76
C ASN A 775 18.22 72.11 48.43
N ASP A 776 19.40 72.51 48.91
CA ASP A 776 19.67 73.82 49.51
C ASP A 776 20.03 74.85 48.40
N PRO A 777 19.57 76.12 48.46
CA PRO A 777 19.58 77.02 47.31
C PRO A 777 20.80 77.94 47.20
N THR A 778 21.16 78.32 45.97
CA THR A 778 22.08 79.45 45.65
C THR A 778 21.65 80.12 44.32
N PRO A 779 21.97 81.40 44.06
CA PRO A 779 20.91 82.34 43.68
C PRO A 779 21.03 83.03 42.31
N ASP A 780 19.85 83.33 41.74
CA ASP A 780 19.45 84.48 40.91
C ASP A 780 20.40 85.13 39.87
N ASN A 781 20.06 84.87 38.59
CA ASN A 781 19.61 85.89 37.59
C ASN A 781 20.64 86.98 37.10
N PRO A 782 20.33 87.89 36.13
CA PRO A 782 19.05 88.12 35.44
C PRO A 782 19.02 88.32 33.90
N THR A 783 17.79 88.15 33.36
CA THR A 783 17.19 88.81 32.16
C THR A 783 17.69 88.42 30.74
N THR A 784 16.87 88.51 29.66
CA THR A 784 15.58 89.23 29.48
C THR A 784 14.57 88.49 28.57
N THR A 785 13.29 88.88 28.71
CA THR A 785 12.06 88.68 27.89
C THR A 785 12.18 88.50 26.37
N THR A 786 11.17 87.96 25.66
CA THR A 786 9.73 87.67 25.98
C THR A 786 9.28 86.31 25.35
N ASP A 787 8.02 85.84 25.19
CA ASP A 787 6.65 86.41 25.28
C ASP A 787 5.58 85.35 25.66
N THR A 788 4.28 85.73 25.69
CA THR A 788 3.09 84.84 25.96
C THR A 788 1.79 85.56 25.47
N PRO A 789 0.51 85.16 25.70
CA PRO A 789 -0.13 84.03 26.46
C PRO A 789 -1.01 83.11 25.55
N THR A 790 -1.81 82.11 25.97
CA THR A 790 -2.98 82.10 26.91
C THR A 790 -3.43 80.63 27.12
N VAL A 791 -3.24 79.97 28.30
CA VAL A 791 -4.15 79.84 29.48
C VAL A 791 -5.34 78.87 29.28
N THR A 792 -5.77 77.93 30.14
CA THR A 792 -5.26 77.08 31.30
C THR A 792 -6.12 75.77 31.30
N THR A 793 -6.35 74.86 32.28
CA THR A 793 -6.15 74.59 33.75
C THR A 793 -6.44 73.06 33.94
N ALA A 794 -5.97 72.20 34.87
CA ALA A 794 -5.51 72.23 36.29
C ALA A 794 -6.64 72.38 37.36
N VAL A 795 -6.71 71.63 38.49
CA VAL A 795 -5.88 70.51 39.03
C VAL A 795 -6.55 69.78 40.25
N LEU A 796 -6.23 68.49 40.53
CA LEU A 796 -6.44 67.69 41.80
C LEU A 796 -7.87 67.57 42.42
N GLY A 797 -8.21 66.64 43.34
CA GLY A 797 -7.55 65.44 43.89
C GLY A 797 -8.12 64.96 45.27
N VAL A 798 -7.59 63.84 45.82
CA VAL A 798 -7.70 63.30 47.22
C VAL A 798 -8.79 62.24 47.53
N SER A 799 -8.43 61.31 48.44
CA SER A 799 -9.04 60.01 48.82
C SER A 799 -9.76 59.99 50.18
N ALA A 800 -10.70 59.05 50.41
CA ALA A 800 -10.95 58.39 51.71
C ALA A 800 -11.99 57.22 51.66
N ALA A 801 -11.91 56.32 52.64
CA ALA A 801 -12.96 55.40 53.13
C ALA A 801 -13.03 55.56 54.68
N PRO A 802 -13.91 54.91 55.50
CA PRO A 802 -14.81 53.76 55.24
C PRO A 802 -16.22 53.85 55.94
N GLU A 803 -16.81 52.69 56.28
CA GLU A 803 -17.88 52.38 57.28
C GLU A 803 -19.39 52.24 56.90
N VAL A 804 -19.86 50.97 56.98
CA VAL A 804 -21.04 50.42 57.69
C VAL A 804 -22.45 51.09 57.66
N ALA A 805 -23.42 50.43 56.99
CA ALA A 805 -24.82 50.17 57.44
C ALA A 805 -25.59 49.31 56.37
N VAL A 806 -26.01 48.05 56.62
CA VAL A 806 -27.23 47.56 57.31
C VAL A 806 -28.55 47.66 56.50
N LEU A 807 -28.97 46.50 55.96
CA LEU A 807 -30.33 45.96 55.70
C LEU A 807 -31.45 46.83 55.06
N GLY A 808 -32.00 46.33 53.94
CA GLY A 808 -33.30 46.70 53.35
C GLY A 808 -33.89 45.54 52.51
N GLU A 809 -35.20 45.31 52.56
CA GLU A 809 -35.83 44.03 52.19
C GLU A 809 -35.94 43.68 50.68
N ALA A 810 -35.70 42.39 50.41
CA ALA A 810 -36.36 41.47 49.46
C ALA A 810 -37.29 42.01 48.34
N ALA A 811 -37.01 41.59 47.09
CA ALA A 811 -37.60 40.37 46.51
C ALA A 811 -36.98 40.02 45.13
N ALA A 812 -36.99 38.74 44.76
CA ALA A 812 -36.37 38.18 43.54
C ALA A 812 -37.45 37.70 42.53
N PRO A 813 -37.14 37.01 41.40
CA PRO A 813 -35.84 36.65 40.83
C PRO A 813 -35.68 36.86 39.29
N GLN A 814 -34.44 36.87 38.80
CA GLN A 814 -33.87 35.86 37.86
C GLN A 814 -32.33 35.81 38.07
N ILE A 815 -31.72 34.63 37.90
CA ILE A 815 -30.30 34.28 38.17
C ILE A 815 -29.85 33.40 36.98
N GLY A 816 -28.61 33.32 36.48
CA GLY A 816 -27.27 33.83 36.81
C GLY A 816 -26.27 32.88 36.11
N VAL A 817 -25.22 33.27 35.38
CA VAL A 817 -24.01 34.04 35.73
C VAL A 817 -23.08 33.32 36.71
N LEU A 818 -21.98 32.79 36.15
CA LEU A 818 -20.57 32.77 36.61
C LEU A 818 -20.25 33.15 38.08
N GLY A 819 -19.40 32.36 38.77
CA GLY A 819 -18.77 32.81 40.03
C GLY A 819 -18.28 31.73 41.02
N GLU A 820 -17.08 31.19 40.77
CA GLU A 820 -16.02 30.72 41.71
C GLU A 820 -16.30 30.17 43.13
N SER A 821 -15.58 29.07 43.41
CA SER A 821 -14.94 28.70 44.69
C SER A 821 -15.77 28.20 45.90
N LYS A 822 -15.37 27.02 46.42
CA LYS A 822 -15.49 26.65 47.84
C LYS A 822 -14.60 25.46 48.18
N GLY A 823 -13.99 25.50 49.38
CA GLY A 823 -13.23 24.39 49.95
C GLY A 823 -14.10 23.20 50.40
N PRO A 824 -13.47 22.10 50.85
CA PRO A 824 -14.11 20.79 50.95
C PRO A 824 -15.20 20.71 52.03
N GLY A 825 -16.37 20.20 51.64
CA GLY A 825 -17.46 19.81 52.53
C GLY A 825 -17.81 18.33 52.33
N THR A 826 -17.79 17.55 53.41
CA THR A 826 -18.07 16.11 53.41
C THR A 826 -19.54 15.78 53.15
N GLY A 827 -19.86 14.79 52.32
CA GLY A 827 -21.21 14.26 52.17
C GLY A 827 -21.33 13.09 51.18
N ASP A 828 -21.58 11.89 51.70
CA ASP A 828 -21.68 10.62 50.96
C ASP A 828 -22.66 10.64 49.76
N ASN A 829 -22.27 9.95 48.67
CA ASN A 829 -23.14 9.00 47.95
C ASN A 829 -22.34 8.23 46.87
N ALA A 830 -21.81 7.05 47.22
CA ALA A 830 -21.16 6.13 46.29
C ALA A 830 -21.94 4.79 46.20
N PRO A 831 -22.09 4.18 45.01
CA PRO A 831 -22.83 2.92 44.87
C PRO A 831 -22.12 1.73 45.54
N LEU A 832 -22.86 1.01 46.39
CA LEU A 832 -22.33 -0.05 47.26
C LEU A 832 -22.03 -1.36 46.52
N VAL A 833 -20.88 -1.45 45.84
CA VAL A 833 -20.37 -2.70 45.25
C VAL A 833 -18.93 -3.06 45.67
N GLY A 834 -18.05 -2.08 45.92
CA GLY A 834 -16.59 -2.30 46.03
C GLY A 834 -16.02 -2.99 47.28
N TRP A 835 -16.82 -3.32 48.31
CA TRP A 835 -16.30 -3.69 49.65
C TRP A 835 -16.32 -5.20 49.99
N SER A 836 -16.80 -6.06 49.09
CA SER A 836 -16.89 -7.51 49.30
C SER A 836 -15.60 -8.28 48.98
N LEU A 837 -14.69 -7.72 48.19
CA LEU A 837 -13.46 -8.40 47.74
C LEU A 837 -12.27 -8.17 48.69
N THR A 838 -12.06 -6.93 49.13
CA THR A 838 -10.96 -6.54 50.05
C THR A 838 -11.06 -7.23 51.40
N SER A 839 -12.28 -7.47 51.89
CA SER A 839 -12.54 -8.17 53.15
C SER A 839 -12.21 -9.68 53.09
N LEU A 840 -12.16 -10.29 51.90
CA LEU A 840 -11.78 -11.71 51.75
C LEU A 840 -10.26 -11.91 51.80
N GLY A 841 -9.49 -11.02 51.16
CA GLY A 841 -8.03 -11.10 51.09
C GLY A 841 -7.36 -11.04 52.46
N ALA A 842 -7.81 -10.12 53.33
CA ALA A 842 -7.27 -9.94 54.68
C ALA A 842 -7.34 -11.22 55.54
N VAL A 843 -8.42 -12.01 55.40
CA VAL A 843 -8.61 -13.27 56.15
C VAL A 843 -7.63 -14.35 55.67
N ILE A 844 -7.32 -14.40 54.37
CA ILE A 844 -6.34 -15.33 53.79
C ILE A 844 -4.92 -14.97 54.26
N CYS A 845 -4.55 -13.68 54.24
CA CYS A 845 -3.26 -13.21 54.73
C CYS A 845 -3.06 -13.52 56.24
N LEU A 846 -4.07 -13.27 57.08
CA LEU A 846 -3.99 -13.54 58.52
C LEU A 846 -3.89 -15.04 58.84
N THR A 847 -4.62 -15.89 58.12
CA THR A 847 -4.54 -17.35 58.32
C THR A 847 -3.19 -17.92 57.85
N ALA A 848 -2.65 -17.44 56.72
CA ALA A 848 -1.31 -17.80 56.26
C ALA A 848 -0.22 -17.36 57.27
N PHE A 849 -0.30 -16.15 57.81
CA PHE A 849 0.65 -15.62 58.80
C PHE A 849 0.59 -16.42 60.12
N ALA A 850 -0.61 -16.76 60.60
CA ALA A 850 -0.80 -17.59 61.78
C ALA A 850 -0.18 -18.99 61.61
N LEU A 851 -0.36 -19.63 60.45
CA LEU A 851 0.26 -20.92 60.14
C LEU A 851 1.79 -20.84 60.05
N LYS A 852 2.34 -19.79 59.42
CA LYS A 852 3.79 -19.57 59.30
C LYS A 852 4.44 -19.39 60.68
N LYS A 853 3.81 -18.62 61.58
CA LYS A 853 4.26 -18.45 62.97
C LYS A 853 4.18 -19.76 63.79
N LYS A 854 3.15 -20.58 63.57
CA LYS A 854 2.98 -21.88 64.25
C LYS A 854 3.93 -22.98 63.75
N LYS A 855 4.49 -22.84 62.56
CA LYS A 855 5.52 -23.74 62.01
C LYS A 855 6.93 -23.40 62.53
N LYS A 856 7.22 -22.13 62.84
CA LYS A 856 8.49 -21.72 63.47
C LYS A 856 8.60 -22.20 64.93
N LEU A 857 7.54 -22.02 65.73
CA LEU A 857 7.42 -22.47 67.13
C LEU A 857 7.27 -24.00 67.31
N ARG A 858 7.86 -24.80 66.42
CA ARG A 858 7.88 -26.28 66.49
C ARG A 858 9.21 -26.89 66.00
N ASN A 859 10.15 -26.04 65.55
CA ASN A 859 11.51 -26.41 65.14
C ASN A 859 12.57 -25.65 65.98
N GLU A 860 12.18 -25.24 67.19
CA GLU A 860 13.02 -24.75 68.30
C GLU A 860 12.74 -25.64 69.51
#